data_AF-A0A7W4PBA4-F1
#
_entry.id   AF-A0A7W4PBA4-F1
#
_cell.length_a   1.000
_cell.length_b   1.000
_cell.length_c   1.000
_cell.angle_alpha   90.00
_cell.angle_beta   90.00
_cell.angle_gamma   90.00
#
_symmetry.space_group_name_H-M   'P 1'
#
loop_
_entity.id
_entity.type
_entity.pdbx_description
1 polymer ?
#
loop_
_entity_poly.entity_id
_entity_poly.type
_entity_poly.pdbx_seq_one_letter_code
_entity_poly.pdbx_strand_id
1 'polypeptide(L)'
;MDGSASASGLLPADDPGLAQAGVRLQAARAADLRAELDRLRHLVTLQDRALSGRLLRVARIVRAMTLGRDPFGRPLGEAAARLWARVGRDGIGPALGYVGRALFPRASGAPSRRGQEEILPVVTPADWTPVILIIAEIRLAQCAKYRVWQRVEQMRLLGWECRVVDWRHTEEALGALQFCSGVVFYRVPAFASVQGMLEEARRLAIPSWWEVDDLIFDRDLYARNGNLAMLSKQERGQLLFGAGLFRACMLGCEKGIASTPVLAQAMLDAGVVDVAVIDNALDAETLDAARSALASLPRRADDEGGPVVVIYGSGTRTHDADFLVAAPGLIAAMAEDARLVLWIVGELALPPAIRALGERVVVMPGRPYADYLALMARADIAIAPLEDSVFNDAKSNIKYLEAAAVGVPLVCSPRRAFADVIVDGHTGCLAAREADWTRALLVLAGDGALRRAMGERARADVMARYAPARVAQAQVRAAFGAPPPVVRDGRLRVLCVNVYYPPRAFGGATHVAVKMVERLQASGRAALSVFTARPGHAGDPDRPAAAARYTHRGVPVVAVDLPATADGIMMFHHPAAAALFDQHVAAFRPDVVHLHATQGLGVGLVDVCRARGIPYVITLHDSWWLCDRQFMVRADGRFCGQKQIDLRTCQRCQSEARHLEDRAALAGAALRDAALLLSPSATHRDLHLSNGVDPARIVVHRNGFRWPVGRRSRRPAGSPLRFGYVGGVEAVKGYPLIRAAFEALGRGDWVLRLVDNKTVLGMNTVDVADWRTQGTVEVVPAYDDGTIDAFFDSIDVLLFPSCWPESYGLTVREALARDVWVVASAPGGQAEDIVAGVNGTLIGLTADADALVAAVTELLDRPDRLAGHVNPCKSQLVTWQQQAETLLELLRGAAGSWPEGLPAGPG
;
A
#
# COMPACT_ATOMS: atom_id res chain seq x y z
N MET A 1 -11.57 -9.33 -21.36
CA MET A 1 -10.16 -9.71 -21.54
C MET A 1 -9.43 -9.19 -20.32
N ASP A 2 -8.90 -10.13 -19.54
CA ASP A 2 -8.53 -9.97 -18.15
C ASP A 2 -7.36 -9.00 -17.95
N GLY A 3 -7.57 -8.00 -17.09
CA GLY A 3 -6.57 -7.04 -16.63
C GLY A 3 -6.12 -7.31 -15.20
N SER A 4 -6.04 -8.58 -14.78
CA SER A 4 -5.24 -8.93 -13.62
C SER A 4 -3.77 -8.84 -14.05
N ALA A 5 -3.18 -7.64 -13.98
CA ALA A 5 -1.74 -7.51 -13.93
C ALA A 5 -1.27 -8.26 -12.68
N SER A 6 -0.88 -9.52 -12.88
CA SER A 6 -0.37 -10.38 -11.85
C SER A 6 0.86 -9.74 -11.25
N ALA A 7 0.97 -9.79 -9.92
CA ALA A 7 2.19 -9.52 -9.17
C ALA A 7 3.36 -10.49 -9.51
N SER A 8 3.33 -11.15 -10.67
CA SER A 8 4.34 -12.06 -11.21
C SER A 8 5.36 -11.36 -12.10
N GLY A 9 5.21 -10.05 -12.38
CA GLY A 9 6.09 -9.29 -13.29
C GLY A 9 7.34 -8.66 -12.67
N LEU A 10 7.59 -8.87 -11.37
CA LEU A 10 8.73 -8.25 -10.65
C LEU A 10 10.00 -9.10 -10.62
N LEU A 11 10.01 -10.29 -11.25
CA LEU A 11 11.19 -11.14 -11.29
C LEU A 11 12.06 -10.75 -12.50
N PRO A 12 13.38 -10.55 -12.34
CA PRO A 12 14.26 -10.24 -13.47
C PRO A 12 14.14 -11.31 -14.55
N ALA A 13 13.99 -10.90 -15.81
CA ALA A 13 13.97 -11.80 -16.97
C ALA A 13 15.31 -12.52 -17.21
N ASP A 14 16.37 -12.10 -16.52
CA ASP A 14 17.76 -12.48 -16.81
C ASP A 14 18.22 -13.77 -16.11
N ASP A 15 17.46 -14.31 -15.15
CA ASP A 15 17.73 -15.65 -14.55
C ASP A 15 16.41 -16.44 -14.33
N PRO A 16 16.04 -17.34 -15.26
CA PRO A 16 14.81 -18.11 -15.17
C PRO A 16 14.75 -19.04 -13.94
N GLY A 17 15.90 -19.40 -13.34
CA GLY A 17 15.96 -20.22 -12.13
C GLY A 17 15.46 -19.48 -10.88
N LEU A 18 15.82 -18.20 -10.74
CA LEU A 18 15.38 -17.34 -9.63
C LEU A 18 13.89 -16.99 -9.73
N ALA A 19 13.42 -16.72 -10.95
CA ALA A 19 12.00 -16.48 -11.18
C ALA A 19 11.14 -17.69 -10.78
N GLN A 20 11.59 -18.90 -11.13
CA GLN A 20 10.93 -20.13 -10.72
C GLN A 20 10.98 -20.36 -9.21
N ALA A 21 12.06 -19.98 -8.52
CA ALA A 21 12.17 -20.09 -7.06
C ALA A 21 11.12 -19.25 -6.33
N GLY A 22 10.91 -18.00 -6.76
CA GLY A 22 9.84 -17.14 -6.22
C GLY A 22 8.45 -17.74 -6.41
N VAL A 23 8.18 -18.33 -7.58
CA VAL A 23 6.92 -19.02 -7.87
C VAL A 23 6.75 -20.27 -7.00
N ARG A 24 7.81 -21.08 -6.82
CA ARG A 24 7.79 -22.28 -5.96
C ARG A 24 7.51 -21.93 -4.50
N LEU A 25 8.07 -20.84 -3.98
CA LEU A 25 7.75 -20.34 -2.63
C LEU A 25 6.27 -19.99 -2.46
N GLN A 26 5.68 -19.29 -3.44
CA GLN A 26 4.25 -18.96 -3.40
C GLN A 26 3.37 -20.21 -3.49
N ALA A 27 3.75 -21.19 -4.30
CA ALA A 27 3.06 -22.46 -4.41
C ALA A 27 3.14 -23.28 -3.10
N ALA A 28 4.32 -23.34 -2.47
CA ALA A 28 4.54 -24.01 -1.19
C ALA A 28 3.67 -23.38 -0.09
N ARG A 29 3.66 -22.05 0.00
CA ARG A 29 2.80 -21.33 0.95
C ARG A 29 1.32 -21.58 0.71
N ALA A 30 0.87 -21.57 -0.55
CA ALA A 30 -0.52 -21.87 -0.88
C ALA A 30 -0.92 -23.30 -0.46
N ALA A 31 0.01 -24.27 -0.56
CA ALA A 31 -0.20 -25.62 -0.08
C ALA A 31 -0.28 -25.67 1.46
N ASP A 32 0.62 -24.98 2.18
CA ASP A 32 0.62 -24.92 3.64
C ASP A 32 -0.67 -24.28 4.20
N LEU A 33 -1.12 -23.18 3.58
CA LEU A 33 -2.38 -22.53 3.95
C LEU A 33 -3.60 -23.43 3.71
N ARG A 34 -3.60 -24.21 2.62
CA ARG A 34 -4.66 -25.19 2.34
C ARG A 34 -4.66 -26.31 3.38
N ALA A 35 -3.49 -26.85 3.71
CA ALA A 35 -3.33 -27.89 4.72
C ALA A 35 -3.80 -27.42 6.11
N GLU A 36 -3.46 -26.18 6.49
CA GLU A 36 -3.91 -25.59 7.75
C GLU A 36 -5.43 -25.33 7.74
N LEU A 37 -5.98 -24.83 6.63
CA LEU A 37 -7.42 -24.67 6.47
C LEU A 37 -8.16 -26.01 6.62
N ASP A 38 -7.63 -27.08 6.03
CA ASP A 38 -8.21 -28.42 6.12
C ASP A 38 -8.07 -29.03 7.52
N ARG A 39 -6.95 -28.77 8.21
CA ARG A 39 -6.74 -29.13 9.62
C ARG A 39 -7.73 -28.40 10.53
N LEU A 40 -7.91 -27.10 10.34
CA LEU A 40 -8.88 -26.29 11.08
C LEU A 40 -10.32 -26.78 10.81
N ARG A 41 -10.66 -27.10 9.55
CA ARG A 41 -11.94 -27.72 9.19
C ARG A 41 -12.13 -29.07 9.90
N HIS A 42 -11.09 -29.89 9.96
CA HIS A 42 -11.13 -31.18 10.66
C HIS A 42 -11.32 -31.00 12.17
N LEU A 43 -10.59 -30.08 12.80
CA LEU A 43 -10.73 -29.75 14.22
C LEU A 43 -12.12 -29.20 14.56
N VAL A 44 -12.68 -28.31 13.73
CA VAL A 44 -14.07 -27.83 13.86
C VAL A 44 -15.06 -29.00 13.76
N THR A 45 -14.84 -29.91 12.81
CA THR A 45 -15.69 -31.09 12.62
C THR A 45 -15.64 -32.05 13.82
N LEU A 46 -14.45 -32.24 14.43
CA LEU A 46 -14.29 -33.04 15.65
C LEU A 46 -14.94 -32.36 16.87
N GLN A 47 -14.81 -31.04 17.00
CA GLN A 47 -15.41 -30.25 18.06
C GLN A 47 -16.94 -30.23 17.99
N ASP A 48 -17.53 -30.26 16.80
CA ASP A 48 -18.98 -30.39 16.59
C ASP A 48 -19.51 -31.81 16.85
N ARG A 49 -18.65 -32.83 16.79
CA ARG A 49 -18.99 -34.23 17.06
C ARG A 49 -18.83 -34.65 18.54
N ALA A 50 -18.08 -33.92 19.35
CA ALA A 50 -17.86 -34.23 20.76
C ALA A 50 -19.04 -33.78 21.69
N LEU A 51 -19.47 -34.66 22.60
CA LEU A 51 -20.55 -34.41 23.59
C LEU A 51 -20.26 -33.19 24.50
N SER A 52 -19.00 -32.96 24.85
CA SER A 52 -18.55 -31.81 25.65
C SER A 52 -18.72 -30.47 24.91
N GLY A 53 -18.56 -30.44 23.59
CA GLY A 53 -18.73 -29.25 22.74
C GLY A 53 -20.19 -28.80 22.59
N ARG A 54 -21.15 -29.70 22.77
CA ARG A 54 -22.59 -29.39 22.80
C ARG A 54 -23.02 -28.83 24.17
N LEU A 55 -22.54 -29.43 25.25
CA LEU A 55 -22.83 -29.00 26.64
C LEU A 55 -22.22 -27.62 26.98
N LEU A 56 -20.99 -27.35 26.55
CA LEU A 56 -20.33 -26.05 26.78
C LEU A 56 -20.98 -24.89 26.00
N ARG A 57 -21.59 -25.16 24.84
CA ARG A 57 -22.35 -24.17 24.06
C ARG A 57 -23.60 -23.73 24.81
N VAL A 58 -24.37 -24.67 25.33
CA VAL A 58 -25.57 -24.38 26.13
C VAL A 58 -25.20 -23.61 27.40
N ALA A 59 -24.14 -24.03 28.12
CA ALA A 59 -23.69 -23.34 29.32
C ALA A 59 -23.23 -21.88 29.09
N ARG A 60 -22.54 -21.60 27.97
CA ARG A 60 -22.14 -20.23 27.59
C ARG A 60 -23.33 -19.35 27.21
N ILE A 61 -24.30 -19.89 26.49
CA ILE A 61 -25.53 -19.19 26.10
C ILE A 61 -26.36 -18.83 27.34
N VAL A 62 -26.53 -19.79 28.26
CA VAL A 62 -27.23 -19.57 29.54
C VAL A 62 -26.50 -18.54 30.39
N ARG A 63 -25.17 -18.62 30.53
CA ARG A 63 -24.36 -17.66 31.29
C ARG A 63 -24.34 -16.25 30.68
N ALA A 64 -24.41 -16.14 29.36
CA ALA A 64 -24.50 -14.84 28.69
C ALA A 64 -25.84 -14.17 28.99
N MET A 65 -26.95 -14.93 28.89
CA MET A 65 -28.29 -14.43 29.17
C MET A 65 -28.50 -14.03 30.63
N THR A 66 -27.93 -14.77 31.60
CA THR A 66 -28.00 -14.38 33.02
C THR A 66 -27.20 -13.11 33.34
N LEU A 67 -26.26 -12.71 32.47
CA LEU A 67 -25.51 -11.45 32.57
C LEU A 67 -26.12 -10.29 31.76
N GLY A 68 -27.38 -10.44 31.31
CA GLY A 68 -28.08 -9.41 30.55
C GLY A 68 -27.55 -9.23 29.12
N ARG A 69 -26.80 -10.23 28.60
CA ARG A 69 -26.13 -10.18 27.31
C ARG A 69 -26.58 -11.31 26.40
N ASP A 70 -26.55 -11.09 25.09
CA ASP A 70 -26.74 -12.14 24.09
C ASP A 70 -25.50 -13.06 24.03
N PRO A 71 -25.57 -14.21 23.35
CA PRO A 71 -24.44 -15.14 23.19
C PRO A 71 -23.18 -14.54 22.53
N PHE A 72 -23.27 -13.31 22.01
CA PHE A 72 -22.20 -12.56 21.36
C PHE A 72 -21.63 -11.45 22.28
N GLY A 73 -22.06 -11.39 23.55
CA GLY A 73 -21.55 -10.46 24.54
C GLY A 73 -22.19 -9.07 24.51
N ARG A 74 -23.28 -8.88 23.76
CA ARG A 74 -23.96 -7.59 23.58
C ARG A 74 -25.15 -7.44 24.53
N PRO A 75 -25.52 -6.24 24.98
CA PRO A 75 -26.69 -6.05 25.84
C PRO A 75 -27.99 -6.52 25.16
N LEU A 76 -28.83 -7.29 25.86
CA LEU A 76 -30.07 -7.86 25.31
C LEU A 76 -31.05 -6.81 24.74
N GLY A 77 -31.02 -5.57 25.28
CA GLY A 77 -31.84 -4.45 24.80
C GLY A 77 -31.50 -3.99 23.37
N GLU A 78 -30.23 -4.03 22.98
CA GLU A 78 -29.80 -3.64 21.62
C GLU A 78 -30.10 -4.74 20.59
N ALA A 79 -29.97 -6.01 20.99
CA ALA A 79 -30.31 -7.15 20.15
C ALA A 79 -31.81 -7.19 19.83
N ALA A 80 -32.66 -6.90 20.83
CA ALA A 80 -34.09 -6.77 20.66
C ALA A 80 -34.45 -5.60 19.74
N ALA A 81 -33.90 -4.40 19.97
CA ALA A 81 -34.15 -3.23 19.14
C ALA A 81 -33.79 -3.46 17.64
N ARG A 82 -32.70 -4.19 17.36
CA ARG A 82 -32.29 -4.52 15.99
C ARG A 82 -33.14 -5.61 15.34
N LEU A 83 -33.58 -6.60 16.11
CA LEU A 83 -34.51 -7.62 15.62
C LEU A 83 -35.86 -6.98 15.28
N TRP A 84 -36.37 -6.11 16.14
CA TRP A 84 -37.60 -5.33 15.90
C TRP A 84 -37.45 -4.38 14.70
N ALA A 85 -36.32 -3.67 14.56
CA ALA A 85 -36.03 -2.80 13.41
C ALA A 85 -35.82 -3.55 12.08
N ARG A 86 -35.71 -4.88 12.10
CA ARG A 86 -35.52 -5.74 10.93
C ARG A 86 -36.77 -6.56 10.61
N VAL A 87 -37.52 -7.00 11.62
CA VAL A 87 -38.89 -7.51 11.48
C VAL A 87 -39.81 -6.45 10.87
N GLY A 88 -39.60 -5.17 11.22
CA GLY A 88 -40.29 -4.04 10.60
C GLY A 88 -39.87 -3.71 9.16
N ARG A 89 -38.75 -4.24 8.65
CA ARG A 89 -38.27 -4.01 7.27
C ARG A 89 -38.51 -5.17 6.32
N ASP A 90 -38.33 -6.41 6.77
CA ASP A 90 -38.22 -7.58 5.88
C ASP A 90 -39.20 -8.73 6.22
N GLY A 91 -40.07 -8.56 7.23
CA GLY A 91 -41.00 -9.61 7.70
C GLY A 91 -40.33 -10.74 8.49
N ILE A 92 -41.14 -11.63 9.10
CA ILE A 92 -40.69 -12.64 10.08
C ILE A 92 -39.84 -13.77 9.45
N GLY A 93 -40.02 -14.08 8.16
CA GLY A 93 -39.35 -15.21 7.48
C GLY A 93 -37.83 -15.08 7.33
N PRO A 94 -37.30 -13.99 6.75
CA PRO A 94 -35.85 -13.80 6.56
C PRO A 94 -35.07 -13.62 7.88
N ALA A 95 -35.72 -13.14 8.95
CA ALA A 95 -35.11 -12.96 10.26
C ALA A 95 -34.72 -14.29 10.94
N LEU A 96 -35.46 -15.37 10.67
CA LEU A 96 -35.14 -16.72 11.17
C LEU A 96 -33.91 -17.34 10.48
N GLY A 97 -33.65 -16.97 9.21
CA GLY A 97 -32.45 -17.39 8.48
C GLY A 97 -31.15 -16.76 9.00
N TYR A 98 -31.24 -15.58 9.63
CA TYR A 98 -30.11 -14.90 10.27
C TYR A 98 -29.72 -15.57 11.60
N VAL A 99 -30.69 -16.08 12.36
CA VAL A 99 -30.42 -16.88 13.58
C VAL A 99 -29.67 -18.17 13.23
N GLY A 100 -29.96 -18.78 12.08
CA GLY A 100 -29.25 -19.97 11.58
C GLY A 100 -27.77 -19.75 11.22
N ARG A 101 -27.39 -18.57 10.71
CA ARG A 101 -25.97 -18.23 10.42
C ARG A 101 -25.22 -17.72 11.65
N ALA A 102 -25.91 -17.14 12.61
CA ALA A 102 -25.33 -16.69 13.87
C ALA A 102 -24.94 -17.87 14.81
N LEU A 103 -25.49 -19.07 14.58
CA LEU A 103 -25.22 -20.28 15.37
C LEU A 103 -23.90 -21.00 15.03
N PHE A 104 -23.16 -20.57 14.00
CA PHE A 104 -21.86 -21.16 13.61
C PHE A 104 -20.75 -20.13 13.32
N PRO A 105 -20.19 -19.43 14.33
CA PRO A 105 -18.93 -18.70 14.18
C PRO A 105 -17.74 -19.61 14.46
N ARG A 106 -16.67 -19.46 13.64
CA ARG A 106 -15.35 -20.05 13.88
C ARG A 106 -14.77 -19.58 15.21
N ALA A 107 -14.09 -20.49 15.91
CA ALA A 107 -13.46 -20.24 17.19
C ALA A 107 -12.37 -19.16 17.08
N SER A 108 -12.66 -17.96 17.56
CA SER A 108 -11.66 -16.93 17.83
C SER A 108 -11.14 -17.10 19.26
N GLY A 109 -9.86 -17.43 19.37
CA GLY A 109 -9.10 -17.40 20.62
C GLY A 109 -9.08 -16.00 21.24
N ALA A 110 -9.05 -15.99 22.58
CA ALA A 110 -9.00 -14.86 23.52
C ALA A 110 -8.72 -13.44 22.98
N PRO A 111 -9.59 -12.45 23.29
CA PRO A 111 -9.23 -11.04 23.19
C PRO A 111 -8.56 -10.60 24.50
N SER A 112 -7.24 -10.40 24.48
CA SER A 112 -6.61 -9.48 25.43
C SER A 112 -5.38 -8.83 24.83
N ARG A 113 -5.60 -7.85 23.96
CA ARG A 113 -4.70 -6.72 23.78
C ARG A 113 -5.59 -5.48 23.81
N ARG A 114 -5.63 -4.78 24.94
CA ARG A 114 -6.07 -3.38 24.95
C ARG A 114 -5.12 -2.66 24.01
N GLY A 115 -5.60 -2.37 22.80
CA GLY A 115 -4.86 -1.63 21.80
C GLY A 115 -4.53 -0.27 22.40
N GLN A 116 -3.24 -0.02 22.63
CA GLN A 116 -2.77 1.35 22.52
C GLN A 116 -3.04 1.74 21.07
N GLU A 117 -4.01 2.64 20.86
CA GLU A 117 -4.15 3.33 19.59
C GLU A 117 -2.79 3.89 19.23
N GLU A 118 -2.20 3.37 18.15
CA GLU A 118 -0.97 3.93 17.61
C GLU A 118 -1.36 5.28 17.00
N ILE A 119 -1.15 6.35 17.77
CA ILE A 119 -1.27 7.71 17.27
C ILE A 119 -0.19 7.86 16.19
N LEU A 120 -0.60 7.73 14.93
CA LEU A 120 0.31 7.97 13.83
C LEU A 120 0.67 9.46 13.84
N PRO A 121 1.97 9.79 13.85
CA PRO A 121 2.41 11.17 14.04
C PRO A 121 2.06 12.05 12.85
N VAL A 122 2.33 13.35 13.01
CA VAL A 122 2.12 14.41 12.01
C VAL A 122 2.65 13.98 10.64
N VAL A 123 1.84 14.20 9.61
CA VAL A 123 2.25 14.06 8.21
C VAL A 123 2.75 15.43 7.74
N THR A 124 3.98 15.48 7.26
CA THR A 124 4.50 16.65 6.56
C THR A 124 4.48 16.41 5.05
N PRO A 125 4.32 17.46 4.22
CA PRO A 125 4.51 17.35 2.78
C PRO A 125 5.88 16.75 2.47
N ALA A 126 5.91 15.73 1.62
CA ALA A 126 7.14 15.11 1.17
C ALA A 126 7.49 15.63 -0.23
N ASP A 127 8.77 15.91 -0.47
CA ASP A 127 9.28 16.29 -1.79
C ASP A 127 9.43 15.04 -2.69
N TRP A 128 8.27 14.50 -3.07
CA TRP A 128 8.11 13.30 -3.89
C TRP A 128 7.57 13.65 -5.26
N THR A 129 7.76 12.74 -6.20
CA THR A 129 7.24 12.87 -7.57
C THR A 129 5.73 13.10 -7.53
N PRO A 130 5.23 14.20 -8.12
CA PRO A 130 3.81 14.51 -8.05
C PRO A 130 2.96 13.54 -8.85
N VAL A 131 1.97 12.95 -8.21
CA VAL A 131 1.06 11.97 -8.82
C VAL A 131 -0.38 12.35 -8.50
N ILE A 132 -1.26 12.33 -9.50
CA ILE A 132 -2.71 12.35 -9.30
C ILE A 132 -3.23 10.92 -9.23
N LEU A 133 -3.85 10.57 -8.11
CA LEU A 133 -4.58 9.32 -7.96
C LEU A 133 -6.04 9.52 -8.40
N ILE A 134 -6.56 8.64 -9.25
CA ILE A 134 -7.97 8.60 -9.62
C ILE A 134 -8.57 7.31 -9.08
N ILE A 135 -9.41 7.43 -8.05
CA ILE A 135 -10.19 6.33 -7.49
C ILE A 135 -11.55 6.36 -8.19
N ALA A 136 -11.88 5.34 -8.97
CA ALA A 136 -13.00 5.41 -9.92
C ALA A 136 -13.88 4.16 -9.95
N GLU A 137 -15.16 4.33 -10.32
CA GLU A 137 -15.99 3.22 -10.82
C GLU A 137 -15.62 2.92 -12.28
N ILE A 138 -14.78 1.91 -12.50
CA ILE A 138 -14.25 1.58 -13.83
C ILE A 138 -15.08 0.53 -14.59
N ARG A 139 -16.09 -0.10 -13.98
CA ARG A 139 -16.91 -1.11 -14.70
C ARG A 139 -17.90 -0.48 -15.67
N LEU A 140 -18.19 0.80 -15.52
CA LEU A 140 -18.98 1.56 -16.48
C LEU A 140 -18.03 2.07 -17.58
N ALA A 141 -17.68 1.17 -18.52
CA ALA A 141 -16.62 1.42 -19.50
C ALA A 141 -16.80 2.72 -20.30
N GLN A 142 -18.04 3.06 -20.72
CA GLN A 142 -18.34 4.29 -21.44
C GLN A 142 -18.09 5.54 -20.58
N CYS A 143 -18.52 5.51 -19.32
CA CYS A 143 -18.30 6.58 -18.35
C CYS A 143 -16.80 6.75 -18.04
N ALA A 144 -16.10 5.63 -17.82
CA ALA A 144 -14.67 5.61 -17.53
C ALA A 144 -13.82 6.15 -18.70
N LYS A 145 -14.22 5.88 -19.96
CA LYS A 145 -13.56 6.47 -21.14
C LYS A 145 -13.46 7.99 -21.04
N TYR A 146 -14.60 8.66 -20.91
CA TYR A 146 -14.68 10.12 -20.96
C TYR A 146 -14.16 10.82 -19.70
N ARG A 147 -14.33 10.23 -18.52
CA ARG A 147 -14.00 10.92 -17.25
C ARG A 147 -12.76 10.39 -16.53
N VAL A 148 -12.32 9.18 -16.83
CA VAL A 148 -11.11 8.60 -16.21
C VAL A 148 -9.97 8.58 -17.20
N TRP A 149 -10.11 7.89 -18.33
CA TRP A 149 -8.99 7.66 -19.26
C TRP A 149 -8.63 8.93 -20.04
N GLN A 150 -9.62 9.66 -20.53
CA GLN A 150 -9.41 10.98 -21.13
C GLN A 150 -8.82 11.99 -20.13
N ARG A 151 -9.22 11.93 -18.85
CA ARG A 151 -8.62 12.77 -17.80
C ARG A 151 -7.14 12.44 -17.62
N VAL A 152 -6.78 11.16 -17.57
CA VAL A 152 -5.40 10.70 -17.51
C VAL A 152 -4.59 11.22 -18.71
N GLU A 153 -5.14 11.14 -19.93
CA GLU A 153 -4.47 11.69 -21.12
C GLU A 153 -4.21 13.20 -20.97
N GLN A 154 -5.22 13.96 -20.58
CA GLN A 154 -5.12 15.41 -20.42
C GLN A 154 -4.14 15.81 -19.30
N MET A 155 -4.14 15.09 -18.19
CA MET A 155 -3.18 15.32 -17.10
C MET A 155 -1.75 15.02 -17.53
N ARG A 156 -1.52 13.93 -18.30
CA ARG A 156 -0.21 13.61 -18.87
C ARG A 156 0.28 14.66 -19.86
N LEU A 157 -0.62 15.26 -20.66
CA LEU A 157 -0.28 16.40 -21.52
C LEU A 157 0.20 17.63 -20.75
N LEU A 158 -0.15 17.76 -19.46
CA LEU A 158 0.35 18.79 -18.55
C LEU A 158 1.59 18.35 -17.76
N GLY A 159 2.08 17.12 -17.98
CA GLY A 159 3.24 16.53 -17.30
C GLY A 159 2.93 15.83 -15.99
N TRP A 160 1.66 15.70 -15.59
CA TRP A 160 1.29 14.94 -14.39
C TRP A 160 1.46 13.44 -14.62
N GLU A 161 2.00 12.76 -13.62
CA GLU A 161 1.86 11.31 -13.50
C GLU A 161 0.48 10.98 -12.92
N CYS A 162 -0.14 9.91 -13.42
CA CYS A 162 -1.48 9.51 -12.99
C CYS A 162 -1.53 8.02 -12.69
N ARG A 163 -2.27 7.67 -11.63
CA ARG A 163 -2.63 6.29 -11.30
C ARG A 163 -4.13 6.16 -11.17
N VAL A 164 -4.69 5.06 -11.69
CA VAL A 164 -6.11 4.74 -11.58
C VAL A 164 -6.27 3.49 -10.71
N VAL A 165 -7.18 3.53 -9.74
CA VAL A 165 -7.51 2.39 -8.89
C VAL A 165 -9.03 2.25 -8.80
N ASP A 166 -9.55 1.02 -8.85
CA ASP A 166 -10.97 0.79 -8.60
C ASP A 166 -11.29 1.01 -7.12
N TRP A 167 -12.34 1.77 -6.82
CA TRP A 167 -12.73 2.10 -5.44
C TRP A 167 -13.04 0.88 -4.56
N ARG A 168 -13.30 -0.28 -5.15
CA ARG A 168 -13.56 -1.54 -4.43
C ARG A 168 -12.27 -2.21 -3.95
N HIS A 169 -11.12 -1.87 -4.53
CA HIS A 169 -9.81 -2.38 -4.12
C HIS A 169 -9.25 -1.55 -2.96
N THR A 170 -9.86 -1.72 -1.79
CA THR A 170 -9.65 -0.81 -0.64
C THR A 170 -8.19 -0.71 -0.20
N GLU A 171 -7.49 -1.84 -0.08
CA GLU A 171 -6.08 -1.87 0.33
C GLU A 171 -5.16 -1.21 -0.69
N GLU A 172 -5.43 -1.41 -1.99
CA GLU A 172 -4.67 -0.77 -3.07
C GLU A 172 -4.87 0.75 -3.08
N ALA A 173 -6.12 1.21 -2.93
CA ALA A 173 -6.45 2.63 -2.89
C ALA A 173 -5.82 3.32 -1.67
N LEU A 174 -5.92 2.72 -0.49
CA LEU A 174 -5.29 3.24 0.73
C LEU A 174 -3.75 3.25 0.61
N GLY A 175 -3.17 2.24 -0.02
CA GLY A 175 -1.74 2.20 -0.33
C GLY A 175 -1.31 3.31 -1.29
N ALA A 176 -2.06 3.52 -2.38
CA ALA A 176 -1.77 4.54 -3.38
C ALA A 176 -1.92 5.97 -2.83
N LEU A 177 -2.87 6.20 -1.92
CA LEU A 177 -3.03 7.48 -1.22
C LEU A 177 -1.75 7.92 -0.50
N GLN A 178 -0.94 6.97 -0.02
CA GLN A 178 0.28 7.30 0.69
C GLN A 178 1.31 8.05 -0.18
N PHE A 179 1.22 7.93 -1.50
CA PHE A 179 2.23 8.40 -2.46
C PHE A 179 1.74 9.49 -3.42
N CYS A 180 0.46 9.85 -3.40
CA CYS A 180 -0.08 10.85 -4.33
C CYS A 180 -0.06 12.27 -3.76
N SER A 181 -0.16 13.25 -4.66
CA SER A 181 -0.24 14.69 -4.37
C SER A 181 -1.65 15.25 -4.52
N GLY A 182 -2.56 14.48 -5.10
CA GLY A 182 -3.98 14.80 -5.25
C GLY A 182 -4.78 13.54 -5.52
N VAL A 183 -6.06 13.54 -5.16
CA VAL A 183 -6.96 12.40 -5.41
C VAL A 183 -8.30 12.83 -6.02
N VAL A 184 -8.71 12.17 -7.10
CA VAL A 184 -10.02 12.33 -7.74
C VAL A 184 -10.87 11.09 -7.46
N PHE A 185 -12.04 11.27 -6.87
CA PHE A 185 -13.07 10.25 -6.69
C PHE A 185 -14.09 10.36 -7.81
N TYR A 186 -13.96 9.56 -8.87
CA TYR A 186 -14.89 9.57 -9.99
C TYR A 186 -16.06 8.62 -9.77
N ARG A 187 -17.28 9.18 -9.65
CA ARG A 187 -18.53 8.43 -9.46
C ARG A 187 -18.45 7.41 -8.32
N VAL A 188 -17.74 7.76 -7.25
CA VAL A 188 -17.54 6.88 -6.09
C VAL A 188 -18.62 7.14 -5.03
N PRO A 189 -19.32 6.11 -4.53
CA PRO A 189 -20.26 6.22 -3.42
C PRO A 189 -19.59 6.08 -2.05
N ALA A 190 -20.03 6.84 -1.04
CA ALA A 190 -19.47 6.83 0.32
C ALA A 190 -19.87 5.59 1.16
N PHE A 191 -19.48 4.39 0.72
CA PHE A 191 -19.46 3.22 1.59
C PHE A 191 -18.38 3.35 2.68
N ALA A 192 -18.45 2.53 3.73
CA ALA A 192 -17.52 2.58 4.86
C ALA A 192 -16.04 2.53 4.44
N SER A 193 -15.68 1.71 3.44
CA SER A 193 -14.31 1.66 2.92
C SER A 193 -13.87 2.97 2.26
N VAL A 194 -14.76 3.63 1.52
CA VAL A 194 -14.50 4.92 0.87
C VAL A 194 -14.46 6.05 1.90
N GLN A 195 -15.26 5.99 2.97
CA GLN A 195 -15.16 6.93 4.09
C GLN A 195 -13.77 6.86 4.72
N GLY A 196 -13.22 5.65 4.92
CA GLY A 196 -11.83 5.47 5.35
C GLY A 196 -10.80 6.07 4.37
N MET A 197 -11.03 5.99 3.06
CA MET A 197 -10.17 6.65 2.07
C MET A 197 -10.22 8.18 2.15
N LEU A 198 -11.41 8.76 2.38
CA LEU A 198 -11.59 10.20 2.55
C LEU A 198 -10.92 10.70 3.84
N GLU A 199 -11.08 9.96 4.94
CA GLU A 199 -10.40 10.24 6.20
C GLU A 199 -8.88 10.18 6.04
N GLU A 200 -8.38 9.19 5.30
CA GLU A 200 -6.95 9.05 5.03
C GLU A 200 -6.41 10.16 4.13
N ALA A 201 -7.13 10.54 3.07
CA ALA A 201 -6.77 11.70 2.24
C ALA A 201 -6.65 12.99 3.07
N ARG A 202 -7.61 13.23 4.00
CA ARG A 202 -7.56 14.36 4.93
C ARG A 202 -6.39 14.26 5.90
N ARG A 203 -6.12 13.07 6.48
CA ARG A 203 -4.97 12.84 7.38
C ARG A 203 -3.64 13.15 6.70
N LEU A 204 -3.54 12.81 5.42
CA LEU A 204 -2.36 13.05 4.59
C LEU A 204 -2.27 14.50 4.04
N ALA A 205 -3.30 15.31 4.27
CA ALA A 205 -3.47 16.66 3.72
C ALA A 205 -3.37 16.67 2.18
N ILE A 206 -3.97 15.69 1.53
CA ILE A 206 -4.00 15.55 0.07
C ILE A 206 -5.29 16.18 -0.47
N PRO A 207 -5.19 17.17 -1.38
CA PRO A 207 -6.36 17.75 -2.05
C PRO A 207 -7.23 16.67 -2.69
N SER A 208 -8.54 16.77 -2.46
CA SER A 208 -9.52 15.79 -2.92
C SER A 208 -10.60 16.42 -3.79
N TRP A 209 -10.87 15.79 -4.93
CA TRP A 209 -11.95 16.15 -5.85
C TRP A 209 -12.95 15.02 -5.94
N TRP A 210 -14.24 15.35 -6.02
CA TRP A 210 -15.27 14.41 -6.46
C TRP A 210 -15.74 14.78 -7.87
N GLU A 211 -15.73 13.80 -8.78
CA GLU A 211 -16.05 14.01 -10.19
C GLU A 211 -17.24 13.16 -10.63
N VAL A 212 -18.13 13.74 -11.45
CA VAL A 212 -19.28 13.02 -12.02
C VAL A 212 -19.70 13.61 -13.37
N ASP A 213 -20.34 12.78 -14.20
CA ASP A 213 -20.83 13.11 -15.53
C ASP A 213 -22.34 13.39 -15.60
N ASP A 214 -23.13 12.86 -14.66
CA ASP A 214 -24.58 12.97 -14.59
C ASP A 214 -25.06 13.50 -13.23
N LEU A 215 -26.26 14.08 -13.20
CA LEU A 215 -26.93 14.53 -11.99
C LEU A 215 -27.51 13.35 -11.18
N ILE A 216 -26.63 12.58 -10.55
CA ILE A 216 -26.97 11.37 -9.79
C ILE A 216 -26.79 11.51 -8.28
N PHE A 217 -26.31 12.65 -7.79
CA PHE A 217 -26.07 12.91 -6.36
C PHE A 217 -27.20 13.70 -5.68
N ASP A 218 -28.10 14.30 -6.45
CA ASP A 218 -29.28 14.97 -5.92
C ASP A 218 -30.49 14.05 -6.05
N ARG A 219 -30.98 13.53 -4.92
CA ARG A 219 -32.08 12.56 -4.91
C ARG A 219 -33.37 13.13 -5.50
N ASP A 220 -33.68 14.39 -5.24
CA ASP A 220 -34.96 14.98 -5.62
C ASP A 220 -34.97 15.37 -7.09
N LEU A 221 -33.86 15.93 -7.60
CA LEU A 221 -33.69 16.20 -9.02
C LEU A 221 -33.57 14.91 -9.83
N TYR A 222 -32.84 13.90 -9.31
CA TYR A 222 -32.70 12.63 -10.00
C TYR A 222 -34.04 11.87 -10.07
N ALA A 223 -34.88 11.95 -9.02
CA ALA A 223 -36.20 11.34 -9.01
C ALA A 223 -37.18 11.90 -10.06
N ARG A 224 -36.91 13.10 -10.61
CA ARG A 224 -37.70 13.76 -11.66
C ARG A 224 -37.29 13.36 -13.08
N ASN A 225 -36.20 12.62 -13.25
CA ASN A 225 -35.80 12.11 -14.57
C ASN A 225 -36.84 11.08 -15.08
N GLY A 226 -37.43 11.37 -16.24
CA GLY A 226 -38.48 10.56 -16.86
C GLY A 226 -38.06 9.10 -17.10
N ASN A 227 -36.77 8.86 -17.34
CA ASN A 227 -36.23 7.52 -17.54
C ASN A 227 -36.31 6.64 -16.28
N LEU A 228 -36.34 7.20 -15.06
CA LEU A 228 -36.52 6.43 -13.83
C LEU A 228 -37.96 5.92 -13.67
N ALA A 229 -38.93 6.56 -14.32
CA ALA A 229 -40.32 6.11 -14.30
C ALA A 229 -40.53 4.82 -15.11
N MET A 230 -39.62 4.53 -16.04
CA MET A 230 -39.64 3.33 -16.89
C MET A 230 -39.00 2.10 -16.21
N LEU A 231 -38.34 2.29 -15.05
CA LEU A 231 -37.68 1.22 -14.30
C LEU A 231 -38.61 0.57 -13.27
N SER A 232 -38.25 -0.63 -12.80
CA SER A 232 -38.97 -1.28 -11.71
C SER A 232 -38.84 -0.48 -10.40
N LYS A 233 -39.81 -0.65 -9.48
CA LYS A 233 -39.77 0.00 -8.15
C LYS A 233 -38.47 -0.32 -7.39
N GLN A 234 -37.95 -1.53 -7.54
CA GLN A 234 -36.72 -1.97 -6.88
C GLN A 234 -35.49 -1.26 -7.46
N GLU A 235 -35.34 -1.23 -8.78
CA GLU A 235 -34.23 -0.54 -9.47
C GLU A 235 -34.24 0.95 -9.16
N ARG A 236 -35.40 1.60 -9.22
CA ARG A 236 -35.57 3.01 -8.86
C ARG A 236 -35.16 3.27 -7.40
N GLY A 237 -35.57 2.40 -6.48
CA GLY A 237 -35.19 2.50 -5.06
C GLY A 237 -33.68 2.41 -4.84
N GLN A 238 -33.00 1.51 -5.55
CA GLN A 238 -31.53 1.35 -5.47
C GLN A 238 -30.79 2.56 -6.03
N LEU A 239 -31.23 3.12 -7.16
CA LEU A 239 -30.63 4.32 -7.76
C LEU A 239 -30.76 5.54 -6.84
N LEU A 240 -31.94 5.76 -6.27
CA LEU A 240 -32.19 6.88 -5.34
C LEU A 240 -31.45 6.72 -4.01
N PHE A 241 -31.26 5.48 -3.53
CA PHE A 241 -30.39 5.21 -2.39
C PHE A 241 -28.93 5.54 -2.71
N GLY A 242 -28.46 5.14 -3.90
CA GLY A 242 -27.12 5.46 -4.39
C GLY A 242 -26.85 6.97 -4.45
N ALA A 243 -27.86 7.77 -4.81
CA ALA A 243 -27.74 9.23 -4.86
C ALA A 243 -27.30 9.85 -3.52
N GLY A 244 -27.83 9.34 -2.40
CA GLY A 244 -27.40 9.77 -1.07
C GLY A 244 -25.94 9.45 -0.79
N LEU A 245 -25.44 8.29 -1.24
CA LEU A 245 -24.04 7.89 -1.07
C LEU A 245 -23.09 8.69 -1.96
N PHE A 246 -23.49 9.03 -3.18
CA PHE A 246 -22.73 9.91 -4.06
C PHE A 246 -22.62 11.31 -3.46
N ARG A 247 -23.73 11.87 -2.96
CA ARG A 247 -23.75 13.16 -2.26
C ARG A 247 -22.82 13.17 -1.04
N ALA A 248 -22.85 12.10 -0.25
CA ALA A 248 -22.00 11.98 0.93
C ALA A 248 -20.50 11.90 0.57
N CYS A 249 -20.13 11.23 -0.54
CA CYS A 249 -18.73 11.20 -1.00
C CYS A 249 -18.31 12.56 -1.55
N MET A 250 -19.17 13.19 -2.35
CA MET A 250 -18.98 14.53 -2.89
C MET A 250 -18.71 15.56 -1.80
N LEU A 251 -19.56 15.62 -0.77
CA LEU A 251 -19.39 16.53 0.36
C LEU A 251 -18.26 16.13 1.30
N GLY A 252 -17.76 14.91 1.17
CA GLY A 252 -16.56 14.46 1.87
C GLY A 252 -15.26 14.94 1.23
N CYS A 253 -15.29 15.37 -0.03
CA CYS A 253 -14.16 15.93 -0.76
C CYS A 253 -14.10 17.45 -0.60
N GLU A 254 -12.93 18.04 -0.86
CA GLU A 254 -12.74 19.50 -0.78
C GLU A 254 -13.33 20.23 -1.99
N LYS A 255 -13.26 19.61 -3.16
CA LYS A 255 -13.61 20.21 -4.45
C LYS A 255 -14.48 19.29 -5.29
N GLY A 256 -15.19 19.87 -6.26
CA GLY A 256 -15.99 19.17 -7.26
C GLY A 256 -15.41 19.32 -8.67
N ILE A 257 -15.69 18.36 -9.53
CA ILE A 257 -15.47 18.46 -10.97
C ILE A 257 -16.75 18.03 -11.68
N ALA A 258 -17.30 18.93 -12.48
CA ALA A 258 -18.49 18.69 -13.29
C ALA A 258 -18.14 18.64 -14.78
N SER A 259 -18.96 17.90 -15.53
CA SER A 259 -18.89 17.85 -17.01
C SER A 259 -19.56 19.04 -17.70
N THR A 260 -20.39 19.81 -16.99
CA THR A 260 -21.15 20.95 -17.53
C THR A 260 -21.36 22.05 -16.48
N PRO A 261 -21.61 23.31 -16.89
CA PRO A 261 -21.93 24.39 -15.95
C PRO A 261 -23.20 24.14 -15.12
N VAL A 262 -24.23 23.52 -15.71
CA VAL A 262 -25.48 23.18 -15.00
C VAL A 262 -25.21 22.17 -13.88
N LEU A 263 -24.41 21.14 -14.17
CA LEU A 263 -24.01 20.16 -13.18
C LEU A 263 -23.13 20.78 -12.09
N ALA A 264 -22.23 21.70 -12.45
CA ALA A 264 -21.43 22.43 -11.47
C ALA A 264 -22.30 23.27 -10.52
N GLN A 265 -23.31 23.97 -11.05
CA GLN A 265 -24.25 24.72 -10.22
C GLN A 265 -25.00 23.79 -9.25
N ALA A 266 -25.44 22.62 -9.72
CA ALA A 266 -26.08 21.64 -8.84
C ALA A 266 -25.14 21.13 -7.73
N MET A 267 -23.84 21.00 -7.99
CA MET A 267 -22.84 20.64 -6.96
C MET A 267 -22.67 21.78 -5.94
N LEU A 268 -22.61 23.04 -6.39
CA LEU A 268 -22.54 24.22 -5.53
C LEU A 268 -23.78 24.32 -4.64
N ASP A 269 -24.98 24.18 -5.22
CA ASP A 269 -26.26 24.19 -4.50
C ASP A 269 -26.36 23.06 -3.48
N ALA A 270 -25.73 21.90 -3.76
CA ALA A 270 -25.66 20.79 -2.84
C ALA A 270 -24.65 21.00 -1.68
N GLY A 271 -23.76 22.01 -1.77
CA GLY A 271 -22.86 22.42 -0.71
C GLY A 271 -21.37 22.21 -0.97
N VAL A 272 -20.95 21.92 -2.21
CA VAL A 272 -19.53 21.93 -2.59
C VAL A 272 -19.05 23.37 -2.68
N VAL A 273 -17.85 23.67 -2.18
CA VAL A 273 -17.35 25.05 -2.07
C VAL A 273 -16.66 25.54 -3.36
N ASP A 274 -15.95 24.65 -4.05
CA ASP A 274 -15.18 24.96 -5.26
C ASP A 274 -15.43 23.85 -6.29
N VAL A 275 -15.94 24.22 -7.47
CA VAL A 275 -16.30 23.28 -8.52
C VAL A 275 -15.71 23.73 -9.85
N ALA A 276 -14.83 22.90 -10.42
CA ALA A 276 -14.32 23.11 -11.77
C ALA A 276 -15.27 22.51 -12.81
N VAL A 277 -15.54 23.24 -13.88
CA VAL A 277 -16.17 22.69 -15.08
C VAL A 277 -15.07 22.20 -16.00
N ILE A 278 -15.06 20.91 -16.28
CA ILE A 278 -14.18 20.35 -17.30
C ILE A 278 -15.02 19.50 -18.25
N ASP A 279 -15.10 19.94 -19.49
CA ASP A 279 -15.89 19.31 -20.53
C ASP A 279 -15.37 17.91 -20.85
N ASN A 280 -16.25 17.10 -21.42
CA ASN A 280 -15.79 15.96 -22.21
C ASN A 280 -15.08 16.48 -23.45
N ALA A 281 -13.97 15.86 -23.81
CA ALA A 281 -13.13 16.24 -24.93
C ALA A 281 -13.16 15.17 -26.02
N LEU A 282 -12.41 15.41 -27.09
CA LEU A 282 -11.87 14.32 -27.90
C LEU A 282 -10.67 13.69 -27.15
N ASP A 283 -10.39 12.42 -27.43
CA ASP A 283 -9.21 11.69 -26.94
C ASP A 283 -8.49 10.99 -28.11
N ALA A 284 -7.29 10.47 -27.85
CA ALA A 284 -6.49 9.82 -28.89
C ALA A 284 -7.25 8.65 -29.57
N GLU A 285 -7.95 7.82 -28.78
CA GLU A 285 -8.76 6.71 -29.30
C GLU A 285 -9.86 7.19 -30.25
N THR A 286 -10.58 8.26 -29.88
CA THR A 286 -11.65 8.86 -30.67
C THR A 286 -11.11 9.43 -31.97
N LEU A 287 -9.99 10.15 -31.92
CA LEU A 287 -9.35 10.75 -33.09
C LEU A 287 -8.86 9.69 -34.08
N ASP A 288 -8.26 8.61 -33.58
CA ASP A 288 -7.73 7.54 -34.43
C ASP A 288 -8.83 6.64 -34.99
N ALA A 289 -9.87 6.34 -34.20
CA ALA A 289 -11.07 5.66 -34.66
C ALA A 289 -11.77 6.48 -35.74
N ALA A 290 -11.95 7.78 -35.53
CA ALA A 290 -12.53 8.70 -36.51
C ALA A 290 -11.72 8.77 -37.81
N ARG A 291 -10.40 8.90 -37.70
CA ARG A 291 -9.50 8.93 -38.88
C ARG A 291 -9.59 7.63 -39.68
N SER A 292 -9.59 6.50 -39.00
CA SER A 292 -9.70 5.18 -39.61
C SER A 292 -11.06 4.96 -40.27
N ALA A 293 -12.14 5.37 -39.57
CA ALA A 293 -13.50 5.35 -40.09
C ALA A 293 -13.61 6.14 -41.40
N LEU A 294 -13.15 7.40 -41.40
CA LEU A 294 -13.17 8.27 -42.58
C LEU A 294 -12.32 7.73 -43.74
N ALA A 295 -11.14 7.17 -43.45
CA ALA A 295 -10.27 6.60 -44.48
C ALA A 295 -10.84 5.34 -45.13
N SER A 296 -11.69 4.60 -44.42
CA SER A 296 -12.34 3.37 -44.89
C SER A 296 -13.70 3.61 -45.57
N LEU A 297 -14.17 4.86 -45.62
CA LEU A 297 -15.42 5.16 -46.31
C LEU A 297 -15.26 4.90 -47.81
N PRO A 298 -16.19 4.15 -48.44
CA PRO A 298 -16.21 4.07 -49.89
C PRO A 298 -16.38 5.48 -50.45
N ARG A 299 -15.73 5.78 -51.60
CA ARG A 299 -16.04 7.00 -52.36
C ARG A 299 -17.52 6.95 -52.71
N ARG A 300 -18.34 7.70 -51.98
CA ARG A 300 -19.76 7.84 -52.30
C ARG A 300 -19.83 8.52 -53.67
N ALA A 301 -20.42 7.86 -54.66
CA ALA A 301 -20.98 8.56 -55.79
C ALA A 301 -22.04 9.52 -55.25
N ASP A 302 -22.17 10.72 -55.84
CA ASP A 302 -23.27 11.65 -55.55
C ASP A 302 -24.60 11.08 -56.07
N ASP A 303 -25.01 9.93 -55.54
CA ASP A 303 -26.30 9.33 -55.84
C ASP A 303 -27.35 10.03 -54.98
N GLU A 304 -27.83 11.18 -55.48
CA GLU A 304 -28.90 11.97 -54.85
C GLU A 304 -30.22 11.17 -54.68
N GLY A 305 -30.34 9.98 -55.28
CA GLY A 305 -31.50 9.09 -55.16
C GLY A 305 -31.40 7.98 -54.11
N GLY A 306 -30.23 7.79 -53.48
CA GLY A 306 -29.98 6.70 -52.54
C GLY A 306 -30.62 6.88 -51.14
N PRO A 307 -30.62 5.83 -50.29
CA PRO A 307 -31.14 5.92 -48.93
C PRO A 307 -30.31 6.90 -48.07
N VAL A 308 -30.99 7.71 -47.26
CA VAL A 308 -30.40 8.65 -46.30
C VAL A 308 -30.50 8.08 -44.90
N VAL A 309 -29.37 7.80 -44.28
CA VAL A 309 -29.31 7.09 -43.01
C VAL A 309 -29.31 8.07 -41.83
N VAL A 310 -30.32 7.96 -40.95
CA VAL A 310 -30.41 8.64 -39.66
C VAL A 310 -29.95 7.68 -38.57
N ILE A 311 -28.92 8.01 -37.79
CA ILE A 311 -28.39 7.16 -36.72
C ILE A 311 -28.69 7.68 -35.32
N TYR A 312 -29.09 6.78 -34.42
CA TYR A 312 -29.23 7.02 -33.00
C TYR A 312 -28.50 5.95 -32.17
N GLY A 313 -27.47 6.37 -31.44
CA GLY A 313 -26.85 5.54 -30.41
C GLY A 313 -27.64 5.62 -29.11
N SER A 314 -28.54 4.66 -28.86
CA SER A 314 -29.42 4.68 -27.70
C SER A 314 -28.70 4.33 -26.39
N GLY A 315 -27.60 3.58 -26.45
CA GLY A 315 -26.91 3.09 -25.27
C GLY A 315 -27.73 2.02 -24.53
N THR A 316 -28.22 2.35 -23.33
CA THR A 316 -29.02 1.49 -22.43
C THR A 316 -30.51 1.83 -22.46
N ARG A 317 -31.37 0.94 -21.93
CA ARG A 317 -32.83 1.15 -21.78
C ARG A 317 -33.25 2.41 -21.01
N THR A 318 -32.32 3.10 -20.35
CA THR A 318 -32.54 4.37 -19.64
C THR A 318 -32.61 5.60 -20.55
N HIS A 319 -32.80 5.42 -21.86
CA HIS A 319 -32.96 6.50 -22.85
C HIS A 319 -34.26 6.39 -23.66
N ASP A 320 -35.17 5.49 -23.25
CA ASP A 320 -36.44 5.29 -23.94
C ASP A 320 -37.28 6.58 -23.97
N ALA A 321 -37.34 7.31 -22.85
CA ALA A 321 -38.11 8.56 -22.75
C ALA A 321 -37.47 9.68 -23.58
N ASP A 322 -36.14 9.76 -23.59
CA ASP A 322 -35.38 10.71 -24.42
C ASP A 322 -35.70 10.52 -25.92
N PHE A 323 -35.73 9.28 -26.41
CA PHE A 323 -36.01 8.99 -27.83
C PHE A 323 -37.41 9.43 -28.28
N LEU A 324 -38.41 9.37 -27.38
CA LEU A 324 -39.78 9.76 -27.70
C LEU A 324 -39.91 11.22 -28.13
N VAL A 325 -38.97 12.08 -27.76
CA VAL A 325 -38.97 13.50 -28.15
C VAL A 325 -38.82 13.68 -29.67
N ALA A 326 -37.98 12.85 -30.31
CA ALA A 326 -37.79 12.90 -31.76
C ALA A 326 -38.77 12.00 -32.54
N ALA A 327 -39.37 11.00 -31.89
CA ALA A 327 -40.13 9.96 -32.58
C ALA A 327 -41.27 10.49 -33.47
N PRO A 328 -42.14 11.44 -33.05
CA PRO A 328 -43.18 11.99 -33.92
C PRO A 328 -42.63 12.67 -35.18
N GLY A 329 -41.57 13.48 -35.02
CA GLY A 329 -40.97 14.21 -36.14
C GLY A 329 -40.20 13.29 -37.09
N LEU A 330 -39.57 12.25 -36.56
CA LEU A 330 -38.93 11.20 -37.35
C LEU A 330 -39.96 10.42 -38.18
N ILE A 331 -41.11 10.06 -37.59
CA ILE A 331 -42.20 9.39 -38.31
C ILE A 331 -42.73 10.28 -39.43
N ALA A 332 -42.99 11.56 -39.14
CA ALA A 332 -43.46 12.51 -40.14
C ALA A 332 -42.46 12.68 -41.30
N ALA A 333 -41.17 12.86 -40.99
CA ALA A 333 -40.12 12.97 -42.01
C ALA A 333 -40.00 11.69 -42.85
N MET A 334 -40.02 10.51 -42.22
CA MET A 334 -39.96 9.22 -42.92
C MET A 334 -41.23 8.90 -43.71
N ALA A 335 -42.37 9.52 -43.39
CA ALA A 335 -43.58 9.42 -44.21
C ALA A 335 -43.49 10.28 -45.48
N GLU A 336 -42.82 11.43 -45.39
CA GLU A 336 -42.65 12.39 -46.49
C GLU A 336 -41.48 12.04 -47.42
N ASP A 337 -40.36 11.53 -46.90
CA ASP A 337 -39.21 11.07 -47.67
C ASP A 337 -38.96 9.57 -47.48
N ALA A 338 -39.27 8.78 -48.52
CA ALA A 338 -39.10 7.33 -48.52
C ALA A 338 -37.62 6.88 -48.46
N ARG A 339 -36.66 7.77 -48.75
CA ARG A 339 -35.22 7.48 -48.68
C ARG A 339 -34.71 7.40 -47.25
N LEU A 340 -35.40 8.00 -46.28
CA LEU A 340 -34.94 8.00 -44.89
C LEU A 340 -35.00 6.59 -44.27
N VAL A 341 -33.87 6.18 -43.69
CA VAL A 341 -33.69 4.91 -42.97
C VAL A 341 -33.14 5.21 -41.57
N LEU A 342 -33.76 4.65 -40.53
CA LEU A 342 -33.34 4.81 -39.14
C LEU A 342 -32.44 3.64 -38.71
N TRP A 343 -31.23 3.95 -38.27
CA TRP A 343 -30.32 3.03 -37.59
C TRP A 343 -30.32 3.30 -36.09
N ILE A 344 -30.63 2.29 -35.30
CA ILE A 344 -30.55 2.33 -33.84
C ILE A 344 -29.43 1.41 -33.40
N VAL A 345 -28.51 1.92 -32.58
CA VAL A 345 -27.40 1.15 -32.04
C VAL A 345 -27.53 1.08 -30.53
N GLY A 346 -27.74 -0.12 -29.99
CA GLY A 346 -27.92 -0.37 -28.56
C GLY A 346 -29.31 -0.86 -28.20
N GLU A 347 -29.62 -0.84 -26.91
CA GLU A 347 -30.94 -1.25 -26.40
C GLU A 347 -31.91 -0.06 -26.41
N LEU A 348 -33.09 -0.24 -26.99
CA LEU A 348 -34.15 0.77 -27.03
C LEU A 348 -35.52 0.10 -27.13
N ALA A 349 -36.47 0.47 -26.26
CA ALA A 349 -37.84 0.01 -26.38
C ALA A 349 -38.56 0.79 -27.50
N LEU A 350 -38.64 0.19 -28.69
CA LEU A 350 -39.23 0.84 -29.86
C LEU A 350 -40.76 1.07 -29.70
N PRO A 351 -41.24 2.32 -29.87
CA PRO A 351 -42.67 2.61 -29.93
C PRO A 351 -43.35 1.85 -31.08
N PRO A 352 -44.61 1.40 -30.93
CA PRO A 352 -45.33 0.70 -31.99
C PRO A 352 -45.35 1.45 -33.33
N ALA A 353 -45.48 2.78 -33.30
CA ALA A 353 -45.48 3.63 -34.49
C ALA A 353 -44.13 3.61 -35.25
N ILE A 354 -43.00 3.52 -34.53
CA ILE A 354 -41.68 3.38 -35.15
C ILE A 354 -41.51 1.97 -35.72
N ARG A 355 -41.98 0.93 -35.02
CA ARG A 355 -41.94 -0.46 -35.54
C ARG A 355 -42.77 -0.62 -36.82
N ALA A 356 -43.85 0.15 -36.98
CA ALA A 356 -44.69 0.13 -38.17
C ALA A 356 -43.96 0.62 -39.44
N LEU A 357 -42.81 1.29 -39.31
CA LEU A 357 -41.97 1.72 -40.43
C LEU A 357 -41.18 0.57 -41.09
N GLY A 358 -41.26 -0.65 -40.53
CA GLY A 358 -40.80 -1.90 -41.15
C GLY A 358 -39.29 -1.93 -41.39
N GLU A 359 -38.89 -2.38 -42.58
CA GLU A 359 -37.49 -2.57 -42.99
C GLU A 359 -36.64 -1.29 -42.98
N ARG A 360 -37.28 -0.12 -42.89
CA ARG A 360 -36.60 1.18 -42.78
C ARG A 360 -36.11 1.50 -41.37
N VAL A 361 -36.35 0.63 -40.40
CA VAL A 361 -35.81 0.72 -39.04
C VAL A 361 -34.89 -0.47 -38.78
N VAL A 362 -33.59 -0.19 -38.72
CA VAL A 362 -32.54 -1.19 -38.48
C VAL A 362 -32.04 -1.05 -37.05
N VAL A 363 -32.31 -2.06 -36.22
CA VAL A 363 -31.80 -2.13 -34.85
C VAL A 363 -30.59 -3.03 -34.80
N MET A 364 -29.48 -2.50 -34.27
CA MET A 364 -28.20 -3.18 -34.14
C MET A 364 -27.81 -3.28 -32.67
N PRO A 365 -27.17 -4.38 -32.24
CA PRO A 365 -26.65 -4.50 -30.89
C PRO A 365 -25.56 -3.45 -30.63
N GLY A 366 -25.29 -3.20 -29.35
CA GLY A 366 -24.13 -2.40 -28.93
C GLY A 366 -22.83 -2.95 -29.51
N ARG A 367 -21.90 -2.05 -29.84
CA ARG A 367 -20.63 -2.37 -30.50
C ARG A 367 -19.44 -1.77 -29.73
N PRO A 368 -18.23 -2.31 -29.91
CA PRO A 368 -17.01 -1.63 -29.48
C PRO A 368 -16.96 -0.19 -30.00
N TYR A 369 -16.31 0.71 -29.25
CA TYR A 369 -16.35 2.15 -29.51
C TYR A 369 -15.88 2.52 -30.92
N ALA A 370 -14.74 1.97 -31.37
CA ALA A 370 -14.23 2.22 -32.72
C ALA A 370 -15.20 1.75 -33.83
N ASP A 371 -15.85 0.60 -33.64
CA ASP A 371 -16.84 0.08 -34.60
C ASP A 371 -18.12 0.94 -34.62
N TYR A 372 -18.50 1.49 -33.47
CA TYR A 372 -19.61 2.44 -33.37
C TYR A 372 -19.30 3.74 -34.12
N LEU A 373 -18.10 4.31 -33.98
CA LEU A 373 -17.70 5.47 -34.78
C LEU A 373 -17.59 5.15 -36.27
N ALA A 374 -17.08 3.97 -36.64
CA ALA A 374 -17.05 3.53 -38.03
C ALA A 374 -18.46 3.37 -38.64
N LEU A 375 -19.41 2.89 -37.84
CA LEU A 375 -20.81 2.82 -38.24
C LEU A 375 -21.44 4.22 -38.35
N MET A 376 -21.17 5.11 -37.39
CA MET A 376 -21.64 6.48 -37.41
C MET A 376 -21.11 7.23 -38.63
N ALA A 377 -19.84 7.06 -39.01
CA ALA A 377 -19.26 7.67 -40.20
C ALA A 377 -19.96 7.26 -41.51
N ARG A 378 -20.67 6.13 -41.52
CA ARG A 378 -21.47 5.66 -42.67
C ARG A 378 -22.89 6.22 -42.70
N ALA A 379 -23.34 6.83 -41.61
CA ALA A 379 -24.64 7.51 -41.56
C ALA A 379 -24.58 8.89 -42.23
N ASP A 380 -25.75 9.45 -42.53
CA ASP A 380 -25.89 10.77 -43.14
C ASP A 380 -26.26 11.85 -42.13
N ILE A 381 -27.02 11.47 -41.10
CA ILE A 381 -27.53 12.36 -40.05
C ILE A 381 -27.46 11.61 -38.73
N ALA A 382 -26.92 12.23 -37.67
CA ALA A 382 -27.01 11.72 -36.31
C ALA A 382 -28.14 12.43 -35.55
N ILE A 383 -28.76 11.76 -34.58
CA ILE A 383 -29.72 12.40 -33.68
C ILE A 383 -29.36 12.26 -32.20
N ALA A 384 -29.68 13.28 -31.41
CA ALA A 384 -29.56 13.27 -29.95
C ALA A 384 -30.80 13.90 -29.29
N PRO A 385 -31.93 13.18 -29.27
CA PRO A 385 -33.11 13.64 -28.56
C PRO A 385 -32.92 13.52 -27.05
N LEU A 386 -33.44 14.49 -26.32
CA LEU A 386 -33.45 14.58 -24.85
C LEU A 386 -34.72 15.29 -24.38
N GLU A 387 -35.35 14.79 -23.31
CA GLU A 387 -36.48 15.44 -22.65
C GLU A 387 -36.10 16.80 -22.05
N ASP A 388 -37.08 17.70 -21.96
CA ASP A 388 -36.92 18.98 -21.26
C ASP A 388 -36.90 18.77 -19.73
N SER A 389 -35.71 18.59 -19.18
CA SER A 389 -35.52 18.39 -17.75
C SER A 389 -34.17 18.93 -17.28
N VAL A 390 -34.10 19.31 -16.00
CA VAL A 390 -32.86 19.73 -15.34
C VAL A 390 -31.78 18.64 -15.44
N PHE A 391 -32.18 17.36 -15.35
CA PHE A 391 -31.25 16.23 -15.52
C PHE A 391 -30.60 16.24 -16.91
N ASN A 392 -31.39 16.51 -17.96
CA ASN A 392 -30.89 16.56 -19.33
C ASN A 392 -30.16 17.86 -19.67
N ASP A 393 -30.45 18.97 -19.00
CA ASP A 393 -29.65 20.20 -19.11
C ASP A 393 -28.27 20.06 -18.44
N ALA A 394 -28.13 19.14 -17.48
CA ALA A 394 -26.86 18.77 -16.87
C ALA A 394 -26.03 17.78 -17.72
N LYS A 395 -26.64 17.09 -18.69
CA LYS A 395 -25.93 16.14 -19.58
C LYS A 395 -24.94 16.86 -20.49
N SER A 396 -23.84 16.19 -20.78
CA SER A 396 -22.82 16.64 -21.72
C SER A 396 -23.19 16.41 -23.19
N ASN A 397 -22.45 17.03 -24.10
CA ASN A 397 -22.67 16.99 -25.55
C ASN A 397 -21.91 15.86 -26.27
N ILE A 398 -21.65 14.72 -25.62
CA ILE A 398 -20.85 13.60 -26.20
C ILE A 398 -21.32 13.21 -27.61
N LYS A 399 -22.64 13.08 -27.84
CA LYS A 399 -23.18 12.70 -29.16
C LYS A 399 -22.84 13.71 -30.27
N TYR A 400 -22.67 14.99 -29.93
CA TYR A 400 -22.18 16.01 -30.86
C TYR A 400 -20.69 15.84 -31.13
N LEU A 401 -19.89 15.56 -30.10
CA LEU A 401 -18.46 15.31 -30.25
C LEU A 401 -18.19 14.10 -31.15
N GLU A 402 -18.89 12.99 -30.92
CA GLU A 402 -18.78 11.76 -31.71
C GLU A 402 -19.18 11.98 -33.18
N ALA A 403 -20.34 12.59 -33.43
CA ALA A 403 -20.84 12.85 -34.78
C ALA A 403 -19.93 13.83 -35.55
N ALA A 404 -19.54 14.93 -34.92
CA ALA A 404 -18.60 15.90 -35.49
C ALA A 404 -17.23 15.26 -35.75
N ALA A 405 -16.74 14.39 -34.86
CA ALA A 405 -15.48 13.67 -35.04
C ALA A 405 -15.49 12.73 -36.25
N VAL A 406 -16.62 12.40 -36.86
CA VAL A 406 -16.69 11.67 -38.14
C VAL A 406 -17.36 12.48 -39.26
N GLY A 407 -17.56 13.79 -39.06
CA GLY A 407 -18.10 14.69 -40.08
C GLY A 407 -19.58 14.48 -40.38
N VAL A 408 -20.36 13.94 -39.44
CA VAL A 408 -21.80 13.74 -39.58
C VAL A 408 -22.56 14.85 -38.84
N PRO A 409 -23.52 15.55 -39.50
CA PRO A 409 -24.32 16.58 -38.84
C PRO A 409 -25.26 15.97 -37.79
N LEU A 410 -25.46 16.68 -36.68
CA LEU A 410 -26.34 16.27 -35.58
C LEU A 410 -27.64 17.09 -35.58
N VAL A 411 -28.79 16.42 -35.44
CA VAL A 411 -30.06 17.04 -35.03
C VAL A 411 -30.35 16.68 -33.58
N CYS A 412 -30.52 17.65 -32.69
CA CYS A 412 -30.66 17.38 -31.26
C CYS A 412 -31.67 18.27 -30.55
N SER A 413 -32.15 17.82 -29.39
CA SER A 413 -32.93 18.67 -28.49
C SER A 413 -32.11 19.89 -28.04
N PRO A 414 -32.71 21.07 -27.85
CA PRO A 414 -32.01 22.28 -27.41
C PRO A 414 -31.75 22.28 -25.89
N ARG A 415 -31.10 21.23 -25.38
CA ARG A 415 -30.60 21.19 -23.99
C ARG A 415 -29.34 22.05 -23.89
N ARG A 416 -29.06 22.57 -22.70
CA ARG A 416 -28.00 23.59 -22.49
C ARG A 416 -26.66 23.24 -23.14
N ALA A 417 -26.10 22.05 -22.89
CA ALA A 417 -24.81 21.65 -23.45
C ALA A 417 -24.75 21.58 -24.99
N PHE A 418 -25.89 21.41 -25.67
CA PHE A 418 -25.98 21.47 -27.12
C PHE A 418 -26.23 22.89 -27.62
N ALA A 419 -27.21 23.59 -27.02
CA ALA A 419 -27.59 24.95 -27.41
C ALA A 419 -26.45 25.97 -27.22
N ASP A 420 -25.58 25.76 -26.23
CA ASP A 420 -24.44 26.64 -25.98
C ASP A 420 -23.33 26.50 -27.04
N VAL A 421 -23.30 25.40 -27.82
CA VAL A 421 -22.20 25.12 -28.77
C VAL A 421 -22.60 24.97 -30.23
N ILE A 422 -23.83 24.51 -30.50
CA ILE A 422 -24.34 24.30 -31.85
C ILE A 422 -24.91 25.62 -32.40
N VAL A 423 -24.45 26.00 -33.58
CA VAL A 423 -25.05 27.10 -34.35
C VAL A 423 -26.10 26.48 -35.27
N ASP A 424 -27.38 26.69 -34.95
CA ASP A 424 -28.52 26.10 -35.65
C ASP A 424 -28.47 26.37 -37.17
N GLY A 425 -28.67 25.32 -37.96
CA GLY A 425 -28.57 25.36 -39.43
C GLY A 425 -27.14 25.50 -39.98
N HIS A 426 -26.13 25.67 -39.13
CA HIS A 426 -24.73 25.89 -39.55
C HIS A 426 -23.79 24.76 -39.12
N THR A 427 -23.71 24.40 -37.84
CA THR A 427 -22.89 23.27 -37.33
C THR A 427 -23.73 22.08 -36.85
N GLY A 428 -25.05 22.23 -36.84
CA GLY A 428 -26.03 21.21 -36.46
C GLY A 428 -27.42 21.81 -36.49
N CYS A 429 -28.44 21.04 -36.11
CA CYS A 429 -29.81 21.52 -36.03
C CYS A 429 -30.38 21.32 -34.61
N LEU A 430 -31.01 22.36 -34.07
CA LEU A 430 -31.71 22.32 -32.79
C LEU A 430 -33.20 22.11 -33.02
N ALA A 431 -33.77 21.06 -32.44
CA ALA A 431 -35.16 20.66 -32.64
C ALA A 431 -35.89 20.48 -31.31
N ALA A 432 -36.81 21.38 -30.99
CA ALA A 432 -37.57 21.36 -29.73
C ALA A 432 -38.88 20.58 -29.86
N ARG A 433 -39.57 20.74 -30.99
CA ARG A 433 -40.91 20.19 -31.24
C ARG A 433 -40.89 19.28 -32.46
N GLU A 434 -41.95 18.49 -32.61
CA GLU A 434 -42.17 17.62 -33.78
C GLU A 434 -41.85 18.31 -35.12
N ALA A 435 -42.44 19.49 -35.36
CA ALA A 435 -42.22 20.24 -36.60
C ALA A 435 -40.75 20.62 -36.85
N ASP A 436 -39.98 20.86 -35.78
CA ASP A 436 -38.57 21.22 -35.89
C ASP A 436 -37.73 19.99 -36.28
N TRP A 437 -38.03 18.83 -35.70
CA TRP A 437 -37.42 17.54 -36.04
C TRP A 437 -37.73 17.16 -37.49
N THR A 438 -39.00 17.23 -37.90
CA THR A 438 -39.44 16.94 -39.27
C THR A 438 -38.70 17.82 -40.28
N ARG A 439 -38.71 19.14 -40.05
CA ARG A 439 -38.05 20.12 -40.91
C ARG A 439 -36.54 19.86 -41.01
N ALA A 440 -35.85 19.68 -39.89
CA ALA A 440 -34.42 19.47 -39.88
C ALA A 440 -34.01 18.20 -40.64
N LEU A 441 -34.74 17.11 -40.45
CA LEU A 441 -34.49 15.85 -41.13
C LEU A 441 -34.75 15.95 -42.64
N LEU A 442 -35.84 16.59 -43.07
CA LEU A 442 -36.16 16.76 -44.49
C LEU A 442 -35.20 17.71 -45.21
N VAL A 443 -34.82 18.83 -44.57
CA VAL A 443 -33.82 19.76 -45.12
C VAL A 443 -32.50 19.05 -45.32
N LEU A 444 -32.04 18.31 -44.30
CA LEU A 444 -30.80 17.56 -44.41
C LEU A 444 -30.94 16.43 -45.43
N ALA A 445 -32.05 15.69 -45.51
CA ALA A 445 -32.24 14.62 -46.49
C ALA A 445 -32.28 15.13 -47.94
N GLY A 446 -32.86 16.32 -48.16
CA GLY A 446 -32.98 16.96 -49.46
C GLY A 446 -31.67 17.54 -50.02
N ASP A 447 -30.69 17.87 -49.17
CA ASP A 447 -29.47 18.56 -49.59
C ASP A 447 -28.19 17.87 -49.07
N GLY A 448 -27.56 17.05 -49.93
CA GLY A 448 -26.32 16.35 -49.60
C GLY A 448 -25.10 17.28 -49.45
N ALA A 449 -25.06 18.41 -50.17
CA ALA A 449 -23.99 19.38 -50.05
C ALA A 449 -24.05 20.10 -48.69
N LEU A 450 -25.26 20.47 -48.25
CA LEU A 450 -25.50 21.03 -46.92
C LEU A 450 -25.08 20.06 -45.81
N ARG A 451 -25.45 18.77 -45.90
CA ARG A 451 -25.04 17.76 -44.90
C ARG A 451 -23.53 17.70 -44.73
N ARG A 452 -22.79 17.60 -45.84
CA ARG A 452 -21.32 17.54 -45.84
C ARG A 452 -20.72 18.82 -45.26
N ALA A 453 -21.14 19.98 -45.76
CA ALA A 453 -20.62 21.26 -45.29
C ALA A 453 -20.92 21.50 -43.80
N MET A 454 -22.11 21.11 -43.32
CA MET A 454 -22.47 21.20 -41.91
C MET A 454 -21.61 20.27 -41.04
N GLY A 455 -21.43 19.02 -41.46
CA GLY A 455 -20.57 18.05 -40.76
C GLY A 455 -19.10 18.48 -40.71
N GLU A 456 -18.57 19.05 -41.79
CA GLU A 456 -17.20 19.61 -41.84
C GLU A 456 -17.04 20.81 -40.89
N ARG A 457 -18.02 21.71 -40.86
CA ARG A 457 -18.00 22.85 -39.94
C ARG A 457 -18.11 22.40 -38.48
N ALA A 458 -18.98 21.43 -38.19
CA ALA A 458 -19.08 20.82 -36.86
C ALA A 458 -17.77 20.17 -36.44
N ARG A 459 -17.12 19.42 -37.34
CA ARG A 459 -15.81 18.82 -37.12
C ARG A 459 -14.76 19.87 -36.80
N ALA A 460 -14.62 20.89 -37.64
CA ALA A 460 -13.64 21.95 -37.47
C ALA A 460 -13.82 22.67 -36.12
N ASP A 461 -15.09 22.95 -35.79
CA ASP A 461 -15.49 23.55 -34.53
C ASP A 461 -15.13 22.70 -33.31
N VAL A 462 -15.50 21.41 -33.33
CA VAL A 462 -15.21 20.49 -32.23
C VAL A 462 -13.70 20.26 -32.07
N MET A 463 -12.95 20.18 -33.17
CA MET A 463 -11.49 20.07 -33.13
C MET A 463 -10.84 21.33 -32.53
N ALA A 464 -11.38 22.51 -32.80
CA ALA A 464 -10.86 23.76 -32.25
C ALA A 464 -11.12 23.91 -30.74
N ARG A 465 -12.28 23.43 -30.25
CA ARG A 465 -12.70 23.61 -28.84
C ARG A 465 -12.31 22.44 -27.94
N TYR A 466 -12.49 21.21 -28.42
CA TYR A 466 -12.45 19.98 -27.64
C TYR A 466 -11.25 19.08 -27.93
N ALA A 467 -10.25 19.55 -28.69
CA ALA A 467 -9.01 18.80 -28.83
C ALA A 467 -8.37 18.52 -27.45
N PRO A 468 -7.75 17.33 -27.23
CA PRO A 468 -7.24 16.93 -25.92
C PRO A 468 -6.31 17.98 -25.30
N ALA A 469 -5.36 18.51 -26.09
CA ALA A 469 -4.43 19.54 -25.65
C ALA A 469 -5.10 20.87 -25.31
N ARG A 470 -6.21 21.22 -25.98
CA ARG A 470 -6.95 22.46 -25.72
C ARG A 470 -7.66 22.39 -24.37
N VAL A 471 -8.38 21.30 -24.12
CA VAL A 471 -9.08 21.07 -22.84
C VAL A 471 -8.07 20.90 -21.70
N ALA A 472 -6.96 20.20 -21.93
CA ALA A 472 -5.88 20.08 -20.95
C ALA A 472 -5.37 21.47 -20.51
N GLN A 473 -4.99 22.34 -21.45
CA GLN A 473 -4.43 23.65 -21.13
C GLN A 473 -5.46 24.64 -20.59
N ALA A 474 -6.69 24.64 -21.11
CA ALA A 474 -7.69 25.64 -20.76
C ALA A 474 -8.47 25.30 -19.48
N GLN A 475 -8.73 24.02 -19.23
CA GLN A 475 -9.65 23.57 -18.17
C GLN A 475 -8.94 22.72 -17.12
N VAL A 476 -8.22 21.67 -17.52
CA VAL A 476 -7.52 20.79 -16.55
C VAL A 476 -6.44 21.53 -15.79
N ARG A 477 -5.65 22.36 -16.48
CA ARG A 477 -4.61 23.18 -15.84
C ARG A 477 -5.19 24.18 -14.84
N ALA A 478 -6.40 24.70 -15.06
CA ALA A 478 -7.06 25.59 -14.11
C ALA A 478 -7.46 24.86 -12.82
N ALA A 479 -7.91 23.60 -12.93
CA ALA A 479 -8.35 22.80 -11.79
C ALA A 479 -7.17 22.21 -10.98
N PHE A 480 -6.12 21.74 -11.65
CA PHE A 480 -5.03 20.99 -11.03
C PHE A 480 -3.69 21.73 -11.02
N GLY A 481 -3.53 22.80 -11.80
CA GLY A 481 -2.23 23.41 -12.05
C GLY A 481 -1.31 22.56 -12.91
N ALA A 482 -0.02 22.90 -12.88
CA ALA A 482 1.06 22.06 -13.41
C ALA A 482 1.72 21.30 -12.25
N PRO A 483 2.26 20.09 -12.48
CA PRO A 483 2.99 19.37 -11.45
C PRO A 483 4.18 20.23 -10.97
N PRO A 484 4.42 20.34 -9.65
CA PRO A 484 5.60 21.04 -9.18
C PRO A 484 6.86 20.32 -9.66
N PRO A 485 7.91 21.05 -10.08
CA PRO A 485 9.15 20.43 -10.53
C PRO A 485 9.82 19.68 -9.38
N VAL A 486 10.23 18.44 -9.62
CA VAL A 486 11.07 17.69 -8.68
C VAL A 486 12.50 18.21 -8.80
N VAL A 487 12.89 19.12 -7.91
CA VAL A 487 14.24 19.72 -7.91
C VAL A 487 15.19 18.84 -7.12
N ARG A 488 16.26 18.34 -7.76
CA ARG A 488 17.37 17.72 -7.04
C ARG A 488 18.28 18.82 -6.49
N ASP A 489 18.37 18.91 -5.18
CA ASP A 489 19.19 19.90 -4.46
C ASP A 489 20.65 19.47 -4.28
N GLY A 490 21.09 18.42 -4.98
CA GLY A 490 22.45 17.87 -4.93
C GLY A 490 22.74 16.97 -3.72
N ARG A 491 21.81 16.82 -2.77
CA ARG A 491 21.96 15.85 -1.67
C ARG A 491 21.78 14.43 -2.18
N LEU A 492 22.50 13.49 -1.58
CA LEU A 492 22.32 12.06 -1.85
C LEU A 492 20.93 11.62 -1.35
N ARG A 493 20.10 11.05 -2.22
CA ARG A 493 18.77 10.53 -1.85
C ARG A 493 18.89 9.08 -1.42
N VAL A 494 18.71 8.82 -0.13
CA VAL A 494 18.84 7.47 0.46
C VAL A 494 17.48 6.99 0.95
N LEU A 495 17.01 5.87 0.39
CA LEU A 495 15.83 5.17 0.92
C LEU A 495 16.30 4.10 1.90
N CYS A 496 16.10 4.35 3.18
CA CYS A 496 16.46 3.41 4.24
C CYS A 496 15.31 2.42 4.47
N VAL A 497 15.64 1.15 4.64
CA VAL A 497 14.67 0.10 4.94
C VAL A 497 15.04 -0.55 6.26
N ASN A 498 14.10 -0.71 7.17
CA ASN A 498 14.27 -1.51 8.38
C ASN A 498 12.91 -2.05 8.83
N VAL A 499 12.82 -3.31 9.29
CA VAL A 499 11.55 -3.89 9.74
C VAL A 499 10.84 -3.05 10.80
N TYR A 500 11.59 -2.48 11.74
CA TYR A 500 11.03 -1.66 12.83
C TYR A 500 11.57 -0.24 12.78
N TYR A 501 10.72 0.75 13.03
CA TYR A 501 11.14 2.16 13.05
C TYR A 501 10.28 2.93 14.06
N PRO A 502 10.79 4.01 14.69
CA PRO A 502 10.01 4.82 15.61
C PRO A 502 8.63 5.21 15.04
N PRO A 503 7.55 5.12 15.83
CA PRO A 503 7.54 5.01 17.30
C PRO A 503 7.79 3.61 17.86
N ARG A 504 7.87 2.58 17.01
CA ARG A 504 8.10 1.18 17.42
C ARG A 504 9.50 0.71 17.05
N ALA A 505 10.51 1.36 17.62
CA ALA A 505 11.90 0.95 17.46
C ALA A 505 12.31 -0.05 18.55
N PHE A 506 12.77 -1.24 18.16
CA PHE A 506 13.25 -2.26 19.09
C PHE A 506 14.41 -3.08 18.51
N GLY A 507 15.36 -3.43 19.36
CA GLY A 507 16.52 -4.26 19.02
C GLY A 507 17.75 -3.46 18.53
N GLY A 508 18.92 -4.07 18.64
CA GLY A 508 20.20 -3.41 18.32
C GLY A 508 20.34 -3.00 16.84
N ALA A 509 19.89 -3.86 15.92
CA ALA A 509 19.90 -3.56 14.48
C ALA A 509 19.06 -2.30 14.15
N THR A 510 17.86 -2.24 14.72
CA THR A 510 16.96 -1.09 14.60
C THR A 510 17.55 0.15 15.24
N HIS A 511 18.18 0.04 16.41
CA HIS A 511 18.83 1.17 17.06
C HIS A 511 19.91 1.78 16.17
N VAL A 512 20.78 0.94 15.59
CA VAL A 512 21.80 1.39 14.63
C VAL A 512 21.17 2.05 13.41
N ALA A 513 20.17 1.42 12.78
CA ALA A 513 19.50 1.97 11.59
C ALA A 513 18.89 3.36 11.88
N VAL A 514 18.18 3.50 13.00
CA VAL A 514 17.60 4.79 13.44
C VAL A 514 18.70 5.83 13.67
N LYS A 515 19.78 5.47 14.39
CA LYS A 515 20.90 6.40 14.63
C LYS A 515 21.60 6.82 13.34
N MET A 516 21.73 5.93 12.36
CA MET A 516 22.30 6.28 11.05
C MET A 516 21.40 7.26 10.30
N VAL A 517 20.08 7.04 10.25
CA VAL A 517 19.14 7.99 9.64
C VAL A 517 19.22 9.36 10.34
N GLU A 518 19.20 9.40 11.68
CA GLU A 518 19.31 10.64 12.45
C GLU A 518 20.60 11.42 12.13
N ARG A 519 21.75 10.74 12.09
CA ARG A 519 23.05 11.37 11.84
C ARG A 519 23.22 11.81 10.39
N LEU A 520 22.77 11.00 9.43
CA LEU A 520 22.78 11.36 8.02
C LEU A 520 21.87 12.58 7.77
N GLN A 521 20.70 12.64 8.41
CA GLN A 521 19.81 13.80 8.32
C GLN A 521 20.46 15.05 8.92
N ALA A 522 21.03 14.95 10.12
CA ALA A 522 21.70 16.06 10.80
C ALA A 522 22.90 16.61 10.02
N SER A 523 23.53 15.79 9.17
CA SER A 523 24.63 16.26 8.30
C SER A 523 24.19 17.26 7.24
N GLY A 524 22.90 17.30 6.88
CA GLY A 524 22.38 18.10 5.77
C GLY A 524 22.85 17.66 4.38
N ARG A 525 23.65 16.58 4.26
CA ARG A 525 24.24 16.09 3.00
C ARG A 525 23.44 14.99 2.32
N ALA A 526 22.37 14.49 2.96
CA ALA A 526 21.48 13.46 2.45
C ALA A 526 20.00 13.88 2.57
N ALA A 527 19.20 13.51 1.59
CA ALA A 527 17.75 13.51 1.66
C ALA A 527 17.30 12.08 1.96
N LEU A 528 16.44 11.90 2.96
CA LEU A 528 16.13 10.57 3.51
C LEU A 528 14.63 10.28 3.43
N SER A 529 14.31 9.01 3.22
CA SER A 529 12.99 8.46 3.49
C SER A 529 13.14 7.03 4.02
N VAL A 530 12.15 6.55 4.78
CA VAL A 530 12.22 5.24 5.45
C VAL A 530 11.05 4.36 5.04
N PHE A 531 11.32 3.10 4.71
CA PHE A 531 10.32 2.05 4.54
C PHE A 531 10.41 1.06 5.70
N THR A 532 9.28 0.80 6.37
CA THR A 532 9.23 -0.03 7.60
C THR A 532 7.98 -0.90 7.64
N ALA A 533 7.91 -1.80 8.61
CA ALA A 533 6.67 -2.49 8.96
C ALA A 533 5.91 -1.80 10.09
N ARG A 534 4.62 -2.09 10.14
CA ARG A 534 3.71 -1.88 11.28
C ARG A 534 2.94 -3.18 11.56
N PRO A 535 2.57 -3.47 12.83
CA PRO A 535 1.66 -4.56 13.17
C PRO A 535 0.33 -4.41 12.43
N GLY A 536 -0.07 -5.44 11.70
CA GLY A 536 -1.40 -5.50 11.11
C GLY A 536 -2.49 -5.62 12.17
N HIS A 537 -3.64 -5.01 11.91
CA HIS A 537 -4.85 -5.11 12.73
C HIS A 537 -5.61 -6.41 12.49
N ALA A 538 -4.89 -7.55 12.47
CA ALA A 538 -5.49 -8.85 12.19
C ALA A 538 -6.55 -9.17 13.26
N GLY A 539 -7.82 -9.06 12.89
CA GLY A 539 -8.96 -9.32 13.77
C GLY A 539 -9.98 -8.18 13.88
N ASP A 540 -9.68 -6.99 13.34
CA ASP A 540 -10.65 -5.89 13.23
C ASP A 540 -11.22 -5.82 11.80
N PRO A 541 -12.42 -6.37 11.54
CA PRO A 541 -13.05 -6.32 10.22
C PRO A 541 -13.41 -4.90 9.77
N ASP A 542 -13.44 -3.93 10.69
CA ASP A 542 -13.80 -2.54 10.40
C ASP A 542 -12.55 -1.68 10.08
N ARG A 543 -11.32 -2.21 10.25
CA ARG A 543 -10.06 -1.50 9.96
C ARG A 543 -9.20 -2.30 8.97
N PRO A 544 -9.31 -2.05 7.65
CA PRO A 544 -8.53 -2.78 6.65
C PRO A 544 -7.02 -2.61 6.90
N ALA A 545 -6.27 -3.68 6.63
CA ALA A 545 -4.81 -3.62 6.69
C ALA A 545 -4.33 -2.63 5.61
N ALA A 546 -3.74 -1.51 6.02
CA ALA A 546 -3.40 -0.40 5.15
C ALA A 546 -2.01 0.14 5.47
N ALA A 547 -1.28 0.46 4.40
CA ALA A 547 -0.04 1.20 4.52
C ALA A 547 -0.31 2.58 5.14
N ALA A 548 0.67 3.12 5.87
CA ALA A 548 0.56 4.42 6.49
C ALA A 548 1.84 5.23 6.30
N ARG A 549 1.68 6.46 5.80
CA ARG A 549 2.71 7.48 5.74
C ARG A 549 2.64 8.40 6.95
N TYR A 550 3.79 8.70 7.53
CA TYR A 550 3.95 9.65 8.63
C TYR A 550 5.33 10.30 8.58
N THR A 551 5.60 11.23 9.50
CA THR A 551 6.91 11.88 9.64
C THR A 551 7.52 11.59 11.01
N HIS A 552 8.79 11.21 11.04
CA HIS A 552 9.57 11.08 12.27
C HIS A 552 10.81 11.97 12.20
N ARG A 553 10.90 12.95 13.11
CA ARG A 553 12.00 13.94 13.17
C ARG A 553 12.29 14.62 11.80
N GLY A 554 11.26 14.88 11.01
CA GLY A 554 11.39 15.49 9.68
C GLY A 554 11.74 14.52 8.54
N VAL A 555 11.83 13.20 8.81
CA VAL A 555 12.01 12.17 7.78
C VAL A 555 10.66 11.54 7.43
N PRO A 556 10.26 11.51 6.15
CA PRO A 556 9.07 10.77 5.71
C PRO A 556 9.25 9.26 5.86
N VAL A 557 8.30 8.61 6.50
CA VAL A 557 8.27 7.16 6.75
C VAL A 557 7.01 6.56 6.13
N VAL A 558 7.15 5.42 5.46
CA VAL A 558 6.05 4.60 4.98
C VAL A 558 6.10 3.25 5.68
N ALA A 559 5.02 2.91 6.37
CA ALA A 559 4.89 1.65 7.08
C ALA A 559 3.88 0.74 6.38
N VAL A 560 4.29 -0.49 6.06
CA VAL A 560 3.40 -1.54 5.54
C VAL A 560 2.88 -2.43 6.67
N ASP A 561 1.62 -2.80 6.61
CA ASP A 561 1.05 -3.76 7.55
C ASP A 561 1.63 -5.15 7.33
N LEU A 562 2.22 -5.71 8.40
CA LEU A 562 2.60 -7.12 8.45
C LEU A 562 1.45 -7.93 9.08
N PRO A 563 0.96 -8.99 8.41
CA PRO A 563 -0.05 -9.87 8.98
C PRO A 563 0.40 -10.47 10.31
N ALA A 564 -0.48 -10.52 11.30
CA ALA A 564 -0.15 -11.12 12.62
C ALA A 564 0.16 -12.62 12.55
N THR A 565 -0.29 -13.30 11.48
CA THR A 565 -0.03 -14.72 11.18
C THR A 565 0.82 -14.82 9.92
N ALA A 566 2.10 -14.48 10.01
CA ALA A 566 3.06 -14.72 8.94
C ALA A 566 3.75 -16.08 9.16
N ASP A 567 3.59 -17.00 8.21
CA ASP A 567 4.43 -18.19 8.11
C ASP A 567 5.87 -17.80 7.68
N GLY A 568 6.84 -18.71 7.86
CA GLY A 568 8.25 -18.43 7.57
C GLY A 568 8.52 -18.03 6.11
N ILE A 569 7.68 -18.50 5.16
CA ILE A 569 7.78 -18.12 3.74
C ILE A 569 7.31 -16.68 3.54
N MET A 570 6.19 -16.28 4.13
CA MET A 570 5.71 -14.89 4.07
C MET A 570 6.70 -13.92 4.74
N MET A 571 7.34 -14.33 5.83
CA MET A 571 8.39 -13.52 6.47
C MET A 571 9.65 -13.34 5.60
N PHE A 572 9.86 -14.23 4.62
CA PHE A 572 10.96 -14.15 3.67
C PHE A 572 10.55 -13.51 2.33
N HIS A 573 9.31 -13.66 1.90
CA HIS A 573 8.82 -13.16 0.62
C HIS A 573 7.41 -12.58 0.75
N HIS A 574 7.31 -11.24 0.77
CA HIS A 574 6.08 -10.49 1.01
C HIS A 574 5.69 -9.61 -0.20
N PRO A 575 4.91 -10.15 -1.19
CA PRO A 575 4.61 -9.45 -2.44
C PRO A 575 3.95 -8.07 -2.27
N ALA A 576 3.03 -7.94 -1.31
CA ALA A 576 2.36 -6.67 -1.05
C ALA A 576 3.32 -5.60 -0.50
N ALA A 577 4.39 -6.00 0.19
CA ALA A 577 5.40 -5.07 0.69
C ALA A 577 6.30 -4.64 -0.47
N ALA A 578 6.68 -5.56 -1.35
CA ALA A 578 7.41 -5.24 -2.59
C ALA A 578 6.62 -4.27 -3.48
N ALA A 579 5.32 -4.47 -3.67
CA ALA A 579 4.47 -3.58 -4.48
C ALA A 579 4.34 -2.16 -3.90
N LEU A 580 4.29 -2.02 -2.57
CA LEU A 580 4.29 -0.72 -1.90
C LEU A 580 5.68 -0.07 -1.90
N PHE A 581 6.73 -0.87 -1.73
CA PHE A 581 8.11 -0.40 -1.82
C PHE A 581 8.43 0.13 -3.22
N ASP A 582 7.94 -0.54 -4.28
CA ASP A 582 8.06 -0.08 -5.66
C ASP A 582 7.46 1.33 -5.86
N GLN A 583 6.28 1.57 -5.27
CA GLN A 583 5.66 2.90 -5.27
C GLN A 583 6.47 3.93 -4.49
N HIS A 584 7.05 3.54 -3.36
CA HIS A 584 7.91 4.42 -2.57
C HIS A 584 9.17 4.80 -3.34
N VAL A 585 9.80 3.83 -4.00
CA VAL A 585 10.95 4.04 -4.87
C VAL A 585 10.58 4.96 -6.05
N ALA A 586 9.42 4.76 -6.69
CA ALA A 586 8.95 5.63 -7.76
C ALA A 586 8.72 7.07 -7.29
N ALA A 587 8.07 7.24 -6.14
CA ALA A 587 7.76 8.55 -5.56
C ALA A 587 9.03 9.28 -5.12
N PHE A 588 9.90 8.61 -4.35
CA PHE A 588 11.08 9.21 -3.75
C PHE A 588 12.29 9.27 -4.70
N ARG A 589 12.39 8.42 -5.73
CA ARG A 589 13.52 8.36 -6.67
C ARG A 589 14.89 8.35 -5.98
N PRO A 590 15.18 7.34 -5.12
CA PRO A 590 16.45 7.26 -4.42
C PRO A 590 17.63 7.06 -5.38
N ASP A 591 18.80 7.56 -4.98
CA ASP A 591 20.07 7.26 -5.65
C ASP A 591 20.63 5.92 -5.18
N VAL A 592 20.32 5.53 -3.93
CA VAL A 592 20.69 4.25 -3.34
C VAL A 592 19.66 3.81 -2.30
N VAL A 593 19.40 2.51 -2.23
CA VAL A 593 18.58 1.89 -1.17
C VAL A 593 19.50 1.29 -0.12
N HIS A 594 19.27 1.61 1.16
CA HIS A 594 20.04 1.05 2.27
C HIS A 594 19.18 0.12 3.12
N LEU A 595 19.44 -1.18 2.98
CA LEU A 595 18.69 -2.26 3.62
C LEU A 595 19.30 -2.62 4.98
N HIS A 596 18.48 -2.50 6.02
CA HIS A 596 18.72 -3.05 7.35
C HIS A 596 17.62 -4.05 7.67
N ALA A 597 17.95 -5.12 8.41
CA ALA A 597 17.01 -6.05 9.06
C ALA A 597 15.62 -6.11 8.38
N THR A 598 15.55 -6.74 7.20
CA THR A 598 14.36 -6.75 6.33
C THR A 598 13.45 -7.95 6.61
N GLN A 599 13.61 -8.60 7.76
CA GLN A 599 12.78 -9.74 8.14
C GLN A 599 11.31 -9.31 8.17
N GLY A 600 10.40 -10.12 7.62
CA GLY A 600 8.98 -9.75 7.52
C GLY A 600 8.65 -8.90 6.29
N LEU A 601 9.49 -7.93 5.93
CA LEU A 601 9.35 -7.15 4.68
C LEU A 601 9.73 -7.98 3.43
N GLY A 602 10.63 -8.94 3.63
CA GLY A 602 11.01 -9.94 2.64
C GLY A 602 12.11 -9.51 1.66
N VAL A 603 12.66 -10.48 0.93
CA VAL A 603 13.74 -10.30 -0.03
C VAL A 603 13.29 -9.62 -1.33
N GLY A 604 11.98 -9.64 -1.63
CA GLY A 604 11.43 -9.06 -2.87
C GLY A 604 11.65 -7.55 -3.03
N LEU A 605 12.04 -6.84 -1.96
CA LEU A 605 12.48 -5.44 -2.06
C LEU A 605 13.74 -5.30 -2.94
N VAL A 606 14.61 -6.32 -2.93
CA VAL A 606 15.82 -6.36 -3.76
C VAL A 606 15.45 -6.50 -5.24
N ASP A 607 14.44 -7.30 -5.55
CA ASP A 607 13.98 -7.48 -6.94
C ASP A 607 13.43 -6.18 -7.52
N VAL A 608 12.74 -5.37 -6.70
CA VAL A 608 12.32 -4.01 -7.07
C VAL A 608 13.53 -3.12 -7.39
N CYS A 609 14.59 -3.18 -6.57
CA CYS A 609 15.81 -2.40 -6.83
C CYS A 609 16.45 -2.81 -8.16
N ARG A 610 16.56 -4.12 -8.43
CA ARG A 610 17.10 -4.65 -9.70
C ARG A 610 16.26 -4.21 -10.90
N ALA A 611 14.95 -4.40 -10.84
CA ALA A 611 14.04 -4.06 -11.93
C ALA A 611 14.08 -2.56 -12.30
N ARG A 612 14.39 -1.70 -11.32
CA ARG A 612 14.54 -0.26 -11.52
C ARG A 612 15.98 0.21 -11.77
N GLY A 613 16.95 -0.70 -11.76
CA GLY A 613 18.37 -0.36 -11.90
C GLY A 613 18.91 0.52 -10.78
N ILE A 614 18.37 0.41 -9.56
CA ILE A 614 18.78 1.21 -8.41
C ILE A 614 19.76 0.40 -7.56
N PRO A 615 20.96 0.93 -7.27
CA PRO A 615 21.93 0.23 -6.43
C PRO A 615 21.41 0.13 -4.99
N TYR A 616 21.72 -1.00 -4.35
CA TYR A 616 21.35 -1.23 -2.96
C TYR A 616 22.55 -1.71 -2.13
N VAL A 617 22.55 -1.29 -0.87
CA VAL A 617 23.57 -1.60 0.14
C VAL A 617 22.88 -2.36 1.27
N ILE A 618 23.52 -3.42 1.79
CA ILE A 618 22.98 -4.22 2.90
C ILE A 618 23.90 -4.12 4.11
N THR A 619 23.37 -3.71 5.26
CA THR A 619 24.07 -3.89 6.54
C THR A 619 23.69 -5.23 7.16
N LEU A 620 24.69 -6.10 7.31
CA LEU A 620 24.55 -7.49 7.77
C LEU A 620 24.50 -7.55 9.31
N HIS A 621 23.38 -7.10 9.88
CA HIS A 621 23.17 -7.05 11.33
C HIS A 621 23.08 -8.42 12.01
N ASP A 622 22.73 -9.46 11.26
CA ASP A 622 22.57 -10.83 11.75
C ASP A 622 22.83 -11.82 10.60
N SER A 623 22.59 -13.11 10.85
CA SER A 623 22.80 -14.18 9.87
C SER A 623 21.53 -14.54 9.09
N TRP A 624 20.49 -13.70 9.07
CA TRP A 624 19.24 -14.01 8.35
C TRP A 624 19.47 -14.25 6.86
N TRP A 625 20.39 -13.55 6.22
CA TRP A 625 20.72 -13.80 4.81
C TRP A 625 21.23 -15.22 4.54
N LEU A 626 21.85 -15.86 5.54
CA LEU A 626 22.41 -17.20 5.44
C LEU A 626 21.55 -18.28 6.12
N CYS A 627 20.74 -17.90 7.11
CA CYS A 627 20.03 -18.81 7.99
C CYS A 627 18.59 -18.37 8.23
N ASP A 628 17.65 -19.28 7.96
CA ASP A 628 16.21 -19.05 8.18
C ASP A 628 15.84 -18.76 9.64
N ARG A 629 16.64 -19.26 10.60
CA ARG A 629 16.47 -18.99 12.04
C ARG A 629 17.14 -17.69 12.53
N GLN A 630 17.67 -16.86 11.62
CA GLN A 630 18.33 -15.57 11.87
C GLN A 630 19.65 -15.62 12.67
N PHE A 631 19.70 -16.32 13.80
CA PHE A 631 20.85 -16.34 14.73
C PHE A 631 21.64 -17.65 14.71
N MET A 632 21.33 -18.57 13.78
CA MET A 632 22.02 -19.87 13.66
C MET A 632 21.96 -20.72 14.95
N VAL A 633 20.96 -20.47 15.79
CA VAL A 633 20.67 -21.24 17.01
C VAL A 633 19.56 -22.26 16.73
N ARG A 634 19.83 -23.52 17.06
CA ARG A 634 18.89 -24.64 16.89
C ARG A 634 17.75 -24.55 17.91
N ALA A 635 16.74 -25.42 17.78
CA ALA A 635 15.60 -25.44 18.72
C ALA A 635 16.00 -25.80 20.16
N ASP A 636 17.12 -26.49 20.36
CA ASP A 636 17.69 -26.84 21.66
C ASP A 636 18.52 -25.71 22.30
N GLY A 637 18.56 -24.52 21.67
CA GLY A 637 19.28 -23.36 22.18
C GLY A 637 20.78 -23.33 21.87
N ARG A 638 21.31 -24.32 21.11
CA ARG A 638 22.73 -24.40 20.77
C ARG A 638 23.04 -23.78 19.41
N PHE A 639 24.20 -23.13 19.31
CA PHE A 639 24.75 -22.71 18.02
C PHE A 639 24.91 -23.91 17.08
N CYS A 640 24.55 -23.75 15.81
CA CYS A 640 24.55 -24.86 14.86
C CYS A 640 25.95 -25.32 14.43
N GLY A 641 26.99 -24.50 14.69
CA GLY A 641 28.40 -24.81 14.42
C GLY A 641 28.84 -24.60 12.97
N GLN A 642 27.93 -24.23 12.07
CA GLN A 642 28.24 -24.08 10.65
C GLN A 642 29.02 -22.79 10.38
N LYS A 643 30.16 -22.89 9.69
CA LYS A 643 30.85 -21.76 9.07
C LYS A 643 30.46 -21.61 7.60
N GLN A 644 30.42 -22.72 6.88
CA GLN A 644 29.81 -22.83 5.55
C GLN A 644 28.43 -23.46 5.70
N ILE A 645 27.41 -22.88 5.07
CA ILE A 645 26.04 -23.34 5.18
C ILE A 645 25.83 -24.58 4.30
N ASP A 646 25.60 -25.74 4.95
CA ASP A 646 25.09 -26.94 4.28
C ASP A 646 23.57 -27.05 4.52
N LEU A 647 22.79 -26.93 3.44
CA LEU A 647 21.34 -27.01 3.51
C LEU A 647 20.82 -28.35 4.02
N ARG A 648 21.57 -29.45 3.89
CA ARG A 648 21.20 -30.75 4.49
C ARG A 648 21.24 -30.70 6.00
N THR A 649 22.19 -29.97 6.58
CA THR A 649 22.26 -29.71 8.02
C THR A 649 21.14 -28.78 8.44
N CYS A 650 20.84 -27.75 7.64
CA CYS A 650 19.70 -26.87 7.88
C CYS A 650 18.36 -27.62 7.84
N GLN A 651 18.18 -28.59 6.93
CA GLN A 651 17.00 -29.43 6.85
C GLN A 651 16.83 -30.27 8.13
N ARG A 652 17.92 -30.76 8.73
CA ARG A 652 17.84 -31.44 10.04
C ARG A 652 17.46 -30.47 11.17
N CYS A 653 17.90 -29.21 11.08
CA CYS A 653 17.52 -28.17 12.03
C CYS A 653 16.04 -27.77 11.90
N GLN A 654 15.45 -27.92 10.71
CA GLN A 654 14.06 -27.58 10.40
C GLN A 654 13.44 -28.63 9.47
N SER A 655 13.10 -29.81 10.00
CA SER A 655 12.68 -30.97 9.19
C SER A 655 11.48 -30.69 8.29
N GLU A 656 10.56 -29.84 8.76
CA GLU A 656 9.33 -29.49 8.06
C GLU A 656 9.50 -28.35 7.04
N ALA A 657 10.65 -27.67 7.03
CA ALA A 657 10.87 -26.54 6.13
C ALA A 657 11.05 -27.04 4.69
N ARG A 658 10.20 -26.56 3.78
CA ARG A 658 10.23 -26.94 2.35
C ARG A 658 10.84 -25.85 1.47
N HIS A 659 11.18 -24.71 2.04
CA HIS A 659 11.58 -23.49 1.33
C HIS A 659 13.09 -23.18 1.39
N LEU A 660 13.90 -24.01 2.05
CA LEU A 660 15.29 -23.67 2.37
C LEU A 660 16.18 -23.49 1.12
N GLU A 661 15.99 -24.29 0.08
CA GLU A 661 16.73 -24.19 -1.18
C GLU A 661 16.40 -22.90 -1.94
N ASP A 662 15.11 -22.65 -2.19
CA ASP A 662 14.64 -21.44 -2.87
C ASP A 662 15.04 -20.17 -2.10
N ARG A 663 14.95 -20.23 -0.77
CA ARG A 663 15.41 -19.16 0.12
C ARG A 663 16.90 -18.88 -0.03
N ALA A 664 17.73 -19.93 -0.01
CA ALA A 664 19.18 -19.80 -0.16
C ALA A 664 19.56 -19.25 -1.53
N ALA A 665 18.87 -19.68 -2.60
CA ALA A 665 19.07 -19.16 -3.94
C ALA A 665 18.77 -17.66 -4.03
N LEU A 666 17.60 -17.23 -3.55
CA LEU A 666 17.17 -15.83 -3.58
C LEU A 666 18.02 -14.93 -2.69
N ALA A 667 18.31 -15.36 -1.46
CA ALA A 667 19.18 -14.60 -0.55
C ALA A 667 20.62 -14.53 -1.06
N GLY A 668 21.15 -15.62 -1.61
CA GLY A 668 22.47 -15.67 -2.23
C GLY A 668 22.58 -14.72 -3.42
N ALA A 669 21.58 -14.68 -4.30
CA ALA A 669 21.52 -13.71 -5.39
C ALA A 669 21.48 -12.26 -4.85
N ALA A 670 20.65 -11.99 -3.84
CA ALA A 670 20.56 -10.67 -3.22
C ALA A 670 21.90 -10.20 -2.64
N LEU A 671 22.66 -11.08 -2.00
CA LEU A 671 24.00 -10.76 -1.49
C LEU A 671 25.01 -10.52 -2.63
N ARG A 672 24.98 -11.35 -3.68
CA ARG A 672 25.91 -11.22 -4.83
C ARG A 672 25.72 -9.91 -5.57
N ASP A 673 24.47 -9.52 -5.83
CA ASP A 673 24.16 -8.37 -6.68
C ASP A 673 24.16 -7.03 -5.91
N ALA A 674 24.33 -7.06 -4.59
CA ALA A 674 24.45 -5.85 -3.79
C ALA A 674 25.62 -4.98 -4.28
N ALA A 675 25.39 -3.67 -4.35
CA ALA A 675 26.44 -2.70 -4.70
C ALA A 675 27.54 -2.68 -3.62
N LEU A 676 27.15 -2.89 -2.36
CA LEU A 676 28.06 -3.05 -1.23
C LEU A 676 27.39 -3.79 -0.07
N LEU A 677 28.14 -4.64 0.61
CA LEU A 677 27.77 -5.27 1.87
C LEU A 677 28.58 -4.66 3.01
N LEU A 678 27.88 -4.29 4.09
CA LEU A 678 28.47 -3.70 5.28
C LEU A 678 28.38 -4.73 6.41
N SER A 679 29.52 -5.27 6.83
CA SER A 679 29.60 -6.15 8.00
C SER A 679 29.98 -5.34 9.24
N PRO A 680 29.29 -5.49 10.38
CA PRO A 680 29.65 -4.73 11.58
C PRO A 680 30.94 -5.22 12.25
N SER A 681 31.43 -6.43 11.94
CA SER A 681 32.67 -6.99 12.49
C SER A 681 33.46 -7.79 11.44
N ALA A 682 34.74 -8.06 11.72
CA ALA A 682 35.58 -8.88 10.85
C ALA A 682 35.12 -10.35 10.86
N THR A 683 34.77 -10.88 12.04
CA THR A 683 34.29 -12.24 12.23
C THR A 683 32.99 -12.50 11.45
N HIS A 684 32.06 -11.53 11.45
CA HIS A 684 30.82 -11.65 10.69
C HIS A 684 31.05 -11.47 9.18
N ARG A 685 32.07 -10.70 8.79
CA ARG A 685 32.52 -10.61 7.39
C ARG A 685 33.06 -11.95 6.91
N ASP A 686 33.91 -12.59 7.71
CA ASP A 686 34.51 -13.88 7.39
C ASP A 686 33.47 -15.00 7.25
N LEU A 687 32.38 -14.94 8.02
CA LEU A 687 31.23 -15.83 7.85
C LEU A 687 30.63 -15.69 6.43
N HIS A 688 30.45 -14.47 5.95
CA HIS A 688 29.90 -14.22 4.62
C HIS A 688 30.88 -14.58 3.50
N LEU A 689 32.18 -14.28 3.68
CA LEU A 689 33.25 -14.71 2.75
C LEU A 689 33.30 -16.24 2.61
N SER A 690 33.17 -16.94 3.73
CA SER A 690 33.12 -18.42 3.75
C SER A 690 31.95 -18.98 2.96
N ASN A 691 30.90 -18.18 2.73
CA ASN A 691 29.69 -18.55 1.99
C ASN A 691 29.62 -17.89 0.59
N GLY A 692 30.78 -17.53 0.02
CA GLY A 692 30.90 -17.14 -1.39
C GLY A 692 30.63 -15.68 -1.70
N VAL A 693 30.58 -14.81 -0.69
CA VAL A 693 30.57 -13.36 -0.91
C VAL A 693 31.95 -12.90 -1.41
N ASP A 694 31.95 -12.09 -2.46
CA ASP A 694 33.16 -11.49 -3.04
C ASP A 694 33.84 -10.54 -2.02
N PRO A 695 35.14 -10.74 -1.70
CA PRO A 695 35.90 -9.84 -0.84
C PRO A 695 35.88 -8.37 -1.26
N ALA A 696 35.73 -8.09 -2.57
CA ALA A 696 35.62 -6.73 -3.11
C ALA A 696 34.22 -6.12 -2.90
N ARG A 697 33.22 -6.89 -2.46
CA ARG A 697 31.85 -6.39 -2.24
C ARG A 697 31.46 -6.31 -0.77
N ILE A 698 32.38 -6.59 0.16
CA ILE A 698 32.10 -6.57 1.60
C ILE A 698 33.19 -5.87 2.41
N VAL A 699 32.78 -4.84 3.16
CA VAL A 699 33.66 -4.04 4.03
C VAL A 699 33.21 -4.12 5.48
N VAL A 700 34.16 -3.97 6.40
CA VAL A 700 33.87 -3.85 7.83
C VAL A 700 33.46 -2.40 8.13
N HIS A 701 32.21 -2.20 8.55
CA HIS A 701 31.65 -0.92 8.96
C HIS A 701 31.10 -1.06 10.38
N ARG A 702 31.97 -0.80 11.36
CA ARG A 702 31.70 -1.02 12.79
C ARG A 702 30.55 -0.14 13.30
N ASN A 703 29.71 -0.70 14.17
CA ASN A 703 28.65 0.08 14.81
C ASN A 703 29.24 1.06 15.83
N GLY A 704 28.81 2.31 15.74
CA GLY A 704 29.19 3.36 16.66
C GLY A 704 28.45 3.25 17.99
N PHE A 705 28.83 4.08 18.94
CA PHE A 705 28.08 4.32 20.18
C PHE A 705 28.31 5.76 20.67
N ARG A 706 27.72 6.11 21.82
CA ARG A 706 27.93 7.38 22.51
C ARG A 706 29.02 7.25 23.57
N TRP A 707 30.09 8.04 23.46
CA TRP A 707 31.11 8.16 24.52
C TRP A 707 30.49 8.68 25.85
N PRO A 708 30.92 8.15 27.01
CA PRO A 708 30.52 8.68 28.31
C PRO A 708 30.89 10.15 28.47
N VAL A 709 30.03 10.91 29.13
CA VAL A 709 30.24 12.36 29.37
C VAL A 709 31.18 12.61 30.56
N GLY A 710 31.26 11.66 31.49
CA GLY A 710 32.06 11.77 32.70
C GLY A 710 32.91 10.53 32.98
N ARG A 711 33.79 10.64 33.98
CA ARG A 711 34.55 9.50 34.49
C ARG A 711 33.66 8.63 35.37
N ARG A 712 33.76 7.32 35.21
CA ARG A 712 33.09 6.33 36.06
C ARG A 712 33.50 6.47 37.52
N SER A 713 32.52 6.40 38.42
CA SER A 713 32.68 6.37 39.86
C SER A 713 33.41 5.11 40.32
N ARG A 714 34.31 5.24 41.30
CA ARG A 714 34.97 4.08 41.89
C ARG A 714 34.01 3.33 42.81
N ARG A 715 33.99 2.00 42.71
CA ARG A 715 33.30 1.13 43.67
C ARG A 715 33.88 1.38 45.07
N PRO A 716 33.04 1.61 46.10
CA PRO A 716 33.50 1.71 47.49
C PRO A 716 34.21 0.42 47.93
N ALA A 717 35.32 0.56 48.65
CA ALA A 717 36.03 -0.59 49.22
C ALA A 717 35.10 -1.41 50.14
N GLY A 718 35.14 -2.74 50.03
CA GLY A 718 34.32 -3.65 50.84
C GLY A 718 32.84 -3.77 50.42
N SER A 719 32.38 -3.05 49.38
CA SER A 719 31.02 -3.22 48.85
C SER A 719 30.89 -4.48 47.96
N PRO A 720 29.70 -5.09 47.82
CA PRO A 720 29.49 -6.23 46.93
C PRO A 720 29.93 -5.97 45.48
N LEU A 721 30.39 -7.00 44.77
CA LEU A 721 30.73 -6.87 43.35
C LEU A 721 29.46 -6.80 42.49
N ARG A 722 29.36 -5.81 41.59
CA ARG A 722 28.13 -5.51 40.85
C ARG A 722 28.23 -6.04 39.42
N PHE A 723 27.39 -6.99 39.06
CA PHE A 723 27.25 -7.53 37.71
C PHE A 723 26.07 -6.90 36.99
N GLY A 724 26.18 -6.71 35.68
CA GLY A 724 25.11 -6.25 34.81
C GLY A 724 24.87 -7.19 33.65
N TYR A 725 23.62 -7.35 33.25
CA TYR A 725 23.25 -8.07 32.03
C TYR A 725 22.15 -7.33 31.27
N VAL A 726 22.33 -7.24 29.95
CA VAL A 726 21.43 -6.52 29.04
C VAL A 726 20.93 -7.48 27.97
N GLY A 727 19.67 -7.90 28.07
CA GLY A 727 19.12 -8.87 27.11
C GLY A 727 17.77 -9.50 27.47
N GLY A 728 17.19 -9.18 28.63
CA GLY A 728 15.93 -9.80 29.09
C GLY A 728 16.00 -11.33 29.19
N VAL A 729 14.86 -12.02 29.11
CA VAL A 729 14.76 -13.49 29.28
C VAL A 729 15.12 -14.33 28.04
N GLU A 730 15.82 -13.75 27.07
CA GLU A 730 16.07 -14.39 25.78
C GLU A 730 17.15 -15.48 25.89
N ALA A 731 16.79 -16.71 25.52
CA ALA A 731 17.71 -17.85 25.57
C ALA A 731 18.97 -17.64 24.71
N VAL A 732 18.82 -17.03 23.53
CA VAL A 732 19.94 -16.75 22.62
C VAL A 732 20.96 -15.76 23.19
N LYS A 733 20.54 -14.92 24.14
CA LYS A 733 21.40 -13.94 24.84
C LYS A 733 22.06 -14.51 26.10
N GLY A 734 21.77 -15.77 26.44
CA GLY A 734 22.40 -16.46 27.57
C GLY A 734 21.70 -16.30 28.91
N TYR A 735 20.46 -15.79 28.96
CA TYR A 735 19.71 -15.66 30.23
C TYR A 735 19.66 -16.97 31.06
N PRO A 736 19.40 -18.16 30.47
CA PRO A 736 19.42 -19.41 31.22
C PRO A 736 20.80 -19.73 31.82
N LEU A 737 21.89 -19.38 31.11
CA LEU A 737 23.26 -19.58 31.60
C LEU A 737 23.56 -18.69 32.80
N ILE A 738 23.11 -17.44 32.75
CA ILE A 738 23.28 -16.48 33.85
C ILE A 738 22.53 -16.97 35.09
N ARG A 739 21.26 -17.36 34.94
CA ARG A 739 20.49 -17.90 36.07
C ARG A 739 21.19 -19.11 36.69
N ALA A 740 21.55 -20.09 35.88
CA ALA A 740 22.24 -21.29 36.35
C ALA A 740 23.59 -20.97 37.03
N ALA A 741 24.35 -20.01 36.49
CA ALA A 741 25.63 -19.63 37.06
C ALA A 741 25.50 -18.99 38.44
N PHE A 742 24.55 -18.07 38.62
CA PHE A 742 24.36 -17.36 39.88
C PHE A 742 23.62 -18.21 40.94
N GLU A 743 22.73 -19.13 40.55
CA GLU A 743 22.13 -20.11 41.47
C GLU A 743 23.15 -21.15 41.98
N ALA A 744 24.22 -21.41 41.21
CA ALA A 744 25.31 -22.29 41.62
C ALA A 744 26.30 -21.63 42.61
N LEU A 745 26.24 -20.31 42.80
CA LEU A 745 27.13 -19.59 43.71
C LEU A 745 26.70 -19.80 45.17
N GLY A 746 27.56 -20.45 45.97
CA GLY A 746 27.38 -20.61 47.42
C GLY A 746 27.80 -19.39 48.26
N ARG A 747 27.66 -18.16 47.72
CA ARG A 747 28.06 -16.90 48.38
C ARG A 747 27.16 -15.74 47.97
N GLY A 748 27.11 -14.67 48.79
CA GLY A 748 26.19 -13.54 48.63
C GLY A 748 26.84 -12.15 48.53
N ASP A 749 28.15 -12.07 48.35
CA ASP A 749 28.93 -10.82 48.25
C ASP A 749 28.88 -10.17 46.85
N TRP A 750 27.73 -10.26 46.19
CA TRP A 750 27.50 -9.75 44.84
C TRP A 750 26.07 -9.24 44.62
N VAL A 751 25.92 -8.37 43.62
CA VAL A 751 24.63 -7.87 43.12
C VAL A 751 24.58 -8.08 41.61
N LEU A 752 23.49 -8.64 41.09
CA LEU A 752 23.25 -8.80 39.66
C LEU A 752 22.10 -7.89 39.21
N ARG A 753 22.37 -6.98 38.28
CA ARG A 753 21.37 -6.09 37.67
C ARG A 753 20.96 -6.56 36.29
N LEU A 754 19.68 -6.87 36.13
CA LEU A 754 19.09 -7.37 34.90
C LEU A 754 18.30 -6.25 34.21
N VAL A 755 18.72 -5.86 33.00
CA VAL A 755 17.98 -4.92 32.18
C VAL A 755 16.95 -5.68 31.33
N ASP A 756 15.67 -5.37 31.53
CA ASP A 756 14.58 -5.87 30.71
C ASP A 756 14.22 -4.89 29.58
N ASN A 757 14.78 -5.14 28.39
CA ASN A 757 14.58 -4.30 27.21
C ASN A 757 13.12 -4.27 26.72
N LYS A 758 12.28 -5.24 27.11
CA LYS A 758 10.87 -5.29 26.67
C LYS A 758 9.96 -4.36 27.47
N THR A 759 10.46 -3.76 28.55
CA THR A 759 9.76 -2.71 29.30
C THR A 759 9.47 -1.48 28.44
N VAL A 760 10.32 -1.19 27.44
CA VAL A 760 10.11 -0.13 26.42
C VAL A 760 8.83 -0.37 25.60
N LEU A 761 8.42 -1.64 25.45
CA LEU A 761 7.18 -2.04 24.80
C LEU A 761 6.00 -2.19 25.80
N GLY A 762 6.18 -1.75 27.05
CA GLY A 762 5.20 -1.90 28.13
C GLY A 762 5.07 -3.33 28.66
N MET A 763 6.05 -4.20 28.41
CA MET A 763 6.04 -5.60 28.85
C MET A 763 7.12 -5.85 29.92
N ASN A 764 6.72 -6.37 31.08
CA ASN A 764 7.64 -6.89 32.09
C ASN A 764 7.79 -8.41 31.87
N THR A 765 9.00 -8.87 31.56
CA THR A 765 9.28 -10.26 31.17
C THR A 765 10.24 -10.99 32.10
N VAL A 766 11.02 -10.25 32.90
CA VAL A 766 11.90 -10.84 33.91
C VAL A 766 11.17 -10.93 35.25
N ASP A 767 10.99 -12.16 35.73
CA ASP A 767 10.56 -12.45 37.12
C ASP A 767 11.72 -13.09 37.88
N VAL A 768 12.09 -12.47 39.00
CA VAL A 768 13.20 -12.92 39.87
C VAL A 768 12.72 -13.64 41.12
N ALA A 769 11.40 -13.76 41.36
CA ALA A 769 10.86 -14.38 42.57
C ALA A 769 11.29 -15.85 42.74
N ASP A 770 11.52 -16.56 41.64
CA ASP A 770 11.92 -17.97 41.62
C ASP A 770 13.44 -18.20 41.65
N TRP A 771 14.26 -17.14 41.72
CA TRP A 771 15.72 -17.29 41.76
C TRP A 771 16.17 -17.78 43.14
N ARG A 772 17.00 -18.82 43.16
CA ARG A 772 17.54 -19.41 44.39
C ARG A 772 19.00 -18.98 44.58
N THR A 773 19.21 -17.77 45.08
CA THR A 773 20.56 -17.19 45.23
C THR A 773 20.82 -16.67 46.63
N GLN A 774 22.10 -16.63 47.04
CA GLN A 774 22.52 -15.98 48.29
C GLN A 774 22.85 -14.49 48.11
N GLY A 775 23.15 -14.06 46.88
CA GLY A 775 23.34 -12.64 46.53
C GLY A 775 22.04 -11.97 46.06
N THR A 776 22.12 -10.70 45.72
CA THR A 776 20.96 -9.87 45.34
C THR A 776 20.79 -9.82 43.83
N VAL A 777 19.57 -10.05 43.33
CA VAL A 777 19.21 -9.88 41.92
C VAL A 777 18.19 -8.77 41.79
N GLU A 778 18.50 -7.75 40.99
CA GLU A 778 17.69 -6.54 40.80
C GLU A 778 17.29 -6.44 39.33
N VAL A 779 15.99 -6.25 39.07
CA VAL A 779 15.51 -5.87 37.73
C VAL A 779 15.52 -4.36 37.62
N VAL A 780 16.23 -3.84 36.63
CA VAL A 780 16.33 -2.39 36.38
C VAL A 780 15.69 -2.05 35.03
N PRO A 781 15.15 -0.82 34.87
CA PRO A 781 14.56 -0.41 33.61
C PRO A 781 15.59 -0.37 32.48
N ALA A 782 15.10 -0.48 31.24
CA ALA A 782 15.91 -0.21 30.06
C ALA A 782 16.48 1.22 30.10
N TYR A 783 17.73 1.38 29.66
CA TYR A 783 18.37 2.69 29.56
C TYR A 783 18.24 3.28 28.15
N ASP A 784 18.36 4.60 28.09
CA ASP A 784 18.38 5.42 26.89
C ASP A 784 19.67 6.26 26.82
N ASP A 785 19.76 7.15 25.83
CA ASP A 785 20.90 8.03 25.67
C ASP A 785 21.17 8.89 26.93
N GLY A 786 20.16 9.20 27.75
CA GLY A 786 20.29 10.01 28.96
C GLY A 786 20.68 9.23 30.21
N THR A 787 20.36 7.94 30.26
CA THR A 787 20.49 7.10 31.47
C THR A 787 21.57 6.01 31.35
N ILE A 788 22.12 5.79 30.16
CA ILE A 788 23.17 4.79 29.90
C ILE A 788 24.40 4.94 30.81
N ASP A 789 24.87 6.17 31.05
CA ASP A 789 26.04 6.42 31.90
C ASP A 789 25.75 6.02 33.35
N ALA A 790 24.56 6.31 33.86
CA ALA A 790 24.15 5.92 35.21
C ALA A 790 24.03 4.40 35.38
N PHE A 791 23.52 3.69 34.37
CA PHE A 791 23.46 2.23 34.39
C PHE A 791 24.87 1.61 34.47
N PHE A 792 25.78 2.01 33.59
CA PHE A 792 27.14 1.48 33.58
C PHE A 792 27.97 1.92 34.79
N ASP A 793 27.66 3.07 35.42
CA ASP A 793 28.26 3.47 36.70
C ASP A 793 27.83 2.55 37.85
N SER A 794 26.63 1.97 37.73
CA SER A 794 26.08 1.06 38.74
C SER A 794 26.76 -0.32 38.72
N ILE A 795 27.35 -0.78 37.61
CA ILE A 795 27.93 -2.13 37.49
C ILE A 795 29.45 -2.10 37.39
N ASP A 796 30.12 -3.17 37.79
CA ASP A 796 31.57 -3.40 37.67
C ASP A 796 31.93 -4.36 36.55
N VAL A 797 31.05 -5.32 36.30
CA VAL A 797 31.22 -6.36 35.29
C VAL A 797 29.97 -6.44 34.43
N LEU A 798 30.11 -6.34 33.11
CA LEU A 798 29.06 -6.69 32.16
C LEU A 798 29.18 -8.18 31.79
N LEU A 799 28.06 -8.90 31.91
CA LEU A 799 27.92 -10.27 31.43
C LEU A 799 27.30 -10.27 30.04
N PHE A 800 27.98 -10.90 29.09
CA PHE A 800 27.54 -11.08 27.70
C PHE A 800 27.75 -12.53 27.21
N PRO A 801 27.15 -13.55 27.87
CA PRO A 801 27.34 -14.95 27.55
C PRO A 801 26.41 -15.41 26.39
N SER A 802 26.48 -14.73 25.23
CA SER A 802 25.62 -15.08 24.09
C SER A 802 25.83 -16.53 23.64
N CYS A 803 24.74 -17.19 23.22
CA CYS A 803 24.74 -18.61 22.82
C CYS A 803 25.13 -18.81 21.34
N TRP A 804 25.46 -17.73 20.64
CA TRP A 804 25.90 -17.75 19.24
C TRP A 804 26.99 -16.69 19.01
N PRO A 805 27.80 -16.81 17.93
CA PRO A 805 28.76 -15.78 17.56
C PRO A 805 28.01 -14.53 17.08
N GLU A 806 27.82 -13.54 17.95
CA GLU A 806 27.09 -12.32 17.60
C GLU A 806 27.78 -11.55 16.48
N SER A 807 27.00 -10.81 15.69
CA SER A 807 27.51 -10.01 14.59
C SER A 807 28.39 -8.84 15.07
N TYR A 808 28.10 -8.27 16.24
CA TYR A 808 28.88 -7.17 16.81
C TYR A 808 28.90 -7.14 18.33
N GLY A 809 27.79 -6.95 19.03
CA GLY A 809 27.80 -6.71 20.49
C GLY A 809 28.06 -5.24 20.84
N LEU A 810 27.03 -4.41 20.65
CA LEU A 810 27.07 -2.96 20.93
C LEU A 810 27.30 -2.69 22.42
N THR A 811 26.57 -3.38 23.30
CA THR A 811 26.66 -3.23 24.76
C THR A 811 28.05 -3.55 25.31
N VAL A 812 28.80 -4.45 24.64
CA VAL A 812 30.21 -4.71 24.99
C VAL A 812 31.05 -3.45 24.79
N ARG A 813 30.94 -2.76 23.65
CA ARG A 813 31.68 -1.51 23.41
C ARG A 813 31.23 -0.40 24.34
N GLU A 814 29.94 -0.31 24.64
CA GLU A 814 29.41 0.67 25.59
C GLU A 814 29.99 0.49 27.00
N ALA A 815 30.18 -0.76 27.44
CA ALA A 815 30.86 -1.11 28.69
C ALA A 815 32.36 -0.79 28.65
N LEU A 816 33.05 -1.24 27.60
CA LEU A 816 34.49 -1.02 27.42
C LEU A 816 34.85 0.46 27.37
N ALA A 817 34.01 1.31 26.77
CA ALA A 817 34.20 2.75 26.75
C ALA A 817 34.12 3.39 28.14
N ARG A 818 33.37 2.75 29.05
CA ARG A 818 33.07 3.21 30.42
C ARG A 818 33.91 2.52 31.48
N ASP A 819 35.00 1.84 31.10
CA ASP A 819 35.88 1.14 32.04
C ASP A 819 35.14 0.06 32.86
N VAL A 820 34.15 -0.60 32.26
CA VAL A 820 33.46 -1.75 32.84
C VAL A 820 34.10 -3.02 32.28
N TRP A 821 34.45 -3.97 33.16
CA TRP A 821 35.02 -5.25 32.76
C TRP A 821 33.96 -6.09 32.04
N VAL A 822 34.32 -6.81 30.99
CA VAL A 822 33.34 -7.61 30.23
C VAL A 822 33.66 -9.10 30.34
N VAL A 823 32.67 -9.93 30.68
CA VAL A 823 32.72 -11.39 30.51
C VAL A 823 31.86 -11.75 29.31
N ALA A 824 32.47 -12.23 28.22
CA ALA A 824 31.74 -12.50 26.97
C ALA A 824 32.09 -13.87 26.36
N SER A 825 31.13 -14.48 25.68
CA SER A 825 31.38 -15.69 24.88
C SER A 825 32.24 -15.39 23.65
N ALA A 826 33.10 -16.34 23.25
CA ALA A 826 33.91 -16.31 22.04
C ALA A 826 33.85 -17.66 21.29
N PRO A 827 34.01 -17.67 19.96
CA PRO A 827 34.25 -16.52 19.06
C PRO A 827 33.00 -15.67 18.74
N GLY A 828 33.19 -14.57 18.01
CA GLY A 828 32.14 -13.70 17.50
C GLY A 828 32.54 -12.21 17.50
N GLY A 829 31.76 -11.36 16.85
CA GLY A 829 32.01 -9.92 16.78
C GLY A 829 32.05 -9.25 18.17
N GLN A 830 31.35 -9.83 19.15
CA GLN A 830 31.35 -9.39 20.55
C GLN A 830 32.71 -9.52 21.24
N ALA A 831 33.59 -10.37 20.73
CA ALA A 831 34.90 -10.63 21.32
C ALA A 831 36.04 -9.79 20.71
N GLU A 832 35.85 -9.14 19.55
CA GLU A 832 36.95 -8.51 18.79
C GLU A 832 37.67 -7.37 19.55
N ASP A 833 36.96 -6.64 20.40
CA ASP A 833 37.52 -5.54 21.19
C ASP A 833 37.88 -5.95 22.64
N ILE A 834 37.75 -7.24 22.96
CA ILE A 834 38.11 -7.80 24.28
C ILE A 834 39.48 -8.49 24.17
N VAL A 835 40.43 -7.98 24.94
CA VAL A 835 41.73 -8.62 25.15
C VAL A 835 41.64 -9.37 26.48
N ALA A 836 41.63 -10.70 26.40
CA ALA A 836 41.51 -11.58 27.55
C ALA A 836 42.55 -11.25 28.62
N GLY A 837 42.06 -11.00 29.83
CA GLY A 837 42.90 -10.66 30.97
C GLY A 837 43.26 -9.18 31.12
N VAL A 838 42.98 -8.35 30.10
CA VAL A 838 43.32 -6.91 30.08
C VAL A 838 42.08 -6.03 30.31
N ASN A 839 41.01 -6.23 29.53
CA ASN A 839 39.77 -5.47 29.64
C ASN A 839 38.51 -6.36 29.73
N GLY A 840 38.69 -7.68 29.74
CA GLY A 840 37.62 -8.64 29.86
C GLY A 840 38.10 -10.08 30.01
N THR A 841 37.14 -10.98 30.19
CA THR A 841 37.30 -12.43 30.24
C THR A 841 36.51 -13.04 29.09
N LEU A 842 37.14 -13.92 28.31
CA LEU A 842 36.47 -14.65 27.23
C LEU A 842 36.16 -16.07 27.68
N ILE A 843 34.91 -16.49 27.52
CA ILE A 843 34.44 -17.87 27.77
C ILE A 843 34.08 -18.54 26.45
N GLY A 844 34.06 -19.87 26.41
CA GLY A 844 33.65 -20.60 25.20
C GLY A 844 32.16 -20.44 24.90
N LEU A 845 31.78 -20.61 23.64
CA LEU A 845 30.37 -20.81 23.26
C LEU A 845 29.89 -22.19 23.73
N THR A 846 29.32 -22.25 24.93
CA THR A 846 28.76 -23.48 25.52
C THR A 846 27.30 -23.28 25.89
N ALA A 847 26.61 -24.40 26.16
CA ALA A 847 25.26 -24.39 26.75
C ALA A 847 25.27 -24.71 28.24
N ASP A 848 26.46 -24.91 28.83
CA ASP A 848 26.66 -25.14 30.26
C ASP A 848 27.07 -23.83 30.96
N ALA A 849 26.70 -23.72 32.23
CA ALA A 849 27.04 -22.53 33.01
C ALA A 849 28.48 -22.58 33.56
N ASP A 850 29.17 -23.71 33.46
CA ASP A 850 30.43 -23.98 34.17
C ASP A 850 31.52 -22.94 33.86
N ALA A 851 31.70 -22.59 32.57
CA ALA A 851 32.67 -21.57 32.17
C ALA A 851 32.30 -20.18 32.71
N LEU A 852 31.01 -19.85 32.77
CA LEU A 852 30.52 -18.59 33.34
C LEU A 852 30.67 -18.58 34.87
N VAL A 853 30.39 -19.69 35.55
CA VAL A 853 30.61 -19.87 37.00
C VAL A 853 32.08 -19.68 37.34
N ALA A 854 32.98 -20.29 36.57
CA ALA A 854 34.42 -20.15 36.78
C ALA A 854 34.88 -18.69 36.61
N ALA A 855 34.44 -18.02 35.55
CA ALA A 855 34.78 -16.62 35.29
C ALA A 855 34.24 -15.67 36.37
N VAL A 856 32.99 -15.87 36.82
CA VAL A 856 32.38 -15.07 37.89
C VAL A 856 33.08 -15.32 39.23
N THR A 857 33.37 -16.59 39.55
CA THR A 857 34.10 -16.97 40.77
C THR A 857 35.50 -16.35 40.81
N GLU A 858 36.25 -16.38 39.72
CA GLU A 858 37.59 -15.75 39.65
C GLU A 858 37.53 -14.24 39.96
N LEU A 859 36.52 -13.54 39.44
CA LEU A 859 36.33 -12.10 39.68
C LEU A 859 35.91 -11.82 41.13
N LEU A 860 35.09 -12.70 41.74
CA LEU A 860 34.70 -12.62 43.15
C LEU A 860 35.85 -12.94 44.12
N ASP A 861 36.80 -13.78 43.70
CA ASP A 861 37.99 -14.10 44.50
C ASP A 861 39.07 -13.02 44.41
N ARG A 862 39.03 -12.18 43.36
CA ARG A 862 39.98 -11.07 43.16
C ARG A 862 39.29 -9.76 42.78
N PRO A 863 38.37 -9.23 43.61
CA PRO A 863 37.58 -8.05 43.29
C PRO A 863 38.43 -6.77 43.20
N ASP A 864 39.62 -6.76 43.80
CA ASP A 864 40.59 -5.66 43.72
C ASP A 864 41.19 -5.50 42.33
N ARG A 865 41.17 -6.54 41.48
CA ARG A 865 41.56 -6.44 40.07
C ARG A 865 40.73 -5.41 39.31
N LEU A 866 39.48 -5.23 39.73
CA LEU A 866 38.53 -4.31 39.12
C LEU A 866 38.58 -2.92 39.78
N ALA A 867 39.26 -2.78 40.92
CA ALA A 867 39.36 -1.53 41.64
C ALA A 867 40.20 -0.52 40.85
N GLY A 868 39.54 0.50 40.30
CA GLY A 868 40.20 1.52 39.48
C GLY A 868 40.63 1.03 38.10
N HIS A 869 40.06 -0.08 37.60
CA HIS A 869 40.24 -0.52 36.23
C HIS A 869 39.96 0.62 35.24
N VAL A 870 40.84 0.75 34.25
CA VAL A 870 40.68 1.62 33.09
C VAL A 870 40.99 0.78 31.86
N ASN A 871 40.10 0.78 30.88
CA ASN A 871 40.30 0.04 29.64
C ASN A 871 41.37 0.75 28.80
N PRO A 872 42.53 0.11 28.52
CA PRO A 872 43.59 0.73 27.71
C PRO A 872 43.26 0.73 26.21
N CYS A 873 42.31 -0.08 25.76
CA CYS A 873 41.98 -0.30 24.34
C CYS A 873 40.82 0.60 23.86
N LYS A 874 40.71 1.85 24.34
CA LYS A 874 39.59 2.74 23.99
C LYS A 874 39.72 3.39 22.60
N SER A 875 40.92 3.64 22.12
CA SER A 875 41.15 4.41 20.88
C SER A 875 40.58 3.74 19.62
N GLN A 876 40.38 2.42 19.63
CA GLN A 876 39.84 1.64 18.50
C GLN A 876 38.31 1.66 18.40
N LEU A 877 37.63 2.30 19.36
CA LEU A 877 36.18 2.32 19.47
C LEU A 877 35.55 3.46 18.64
N VAL A 878 34.48 3.15 17.92
CA VAL A 878 33.87 4.05 16.92
C VAL A 878 32.67 4.80 17.48
N THR A 879 32.51 6.08 17.14
CA THR A 879 31.32 6.87 17.49
C THR A 879 30.21 6.80 16.45
N TRP A 880 28.98 7.15 16.85
CA TRP A 880 27.89 7.36 15.91
C TRP A 880 28.22 8.35 14.78
N GLN A 881 28.98 9.41 15.09
CA GLN A 881 29.36 10.43 14.11
C GLN A 881 30.34 9.88 13.08
N GLN A 882 31.43 9.24 13.52
CA GLN A 882 32.42 8.61 12.65
C GLN A 882 31.81 7.50 11.79
N GLN A 883 30.89 6.71 12.35
CA GLN A 883 30.17 5.68 11.61
C GLN A 883 29.34 6.32 10.47
N ALA A 884 28.59 7.39 10.77
CA ALA A 884 27.71 8.04 9.80
C ALA A 884 28.49 8.77 8.69
N GLU A 885 29.61 9.40 9.01
CA GLU A 885 30.50 10.02 8.03
C GLU A 885 31.06 8.99 7.04
N THR A 886 31.57 7.87 7.58
CA THR A 886 32.05 6.76 6.74
C THR A 886 30.91 6.17 5.91
N LEU A 887 29.72 5.99 6.51
CA LEU A 887 28.55 5.45 5.82
C LEU A 887 28.14 6.32 4.63
N LEU A 888 28.12 7.65 4.81
CA LEU A 888 27.72 8.57 3.76
C LEU A 888 28.62 8.45 2.52
N GLU A 889 29.95 8.33 2.71
CA GLU A 889 30.86 8.18 1.58
C GLU A 889 30.74 6.80 0.91
N LEU A 890 30.53 5.73 1.70
CA LEU A 890 30.24 4.39 1.16
C LEU A 890 28.94 4.36 0.34
N LEU A 891 27.88 5.02 0.81
CA LEU A 891 26.61 5.13 0.10
C LEU A 891 26.75 5.96 -1.18
N ARG A 892 27.56 7.03 -1.20
CA ARG A 892 27.87 7.76 -2.43
C ARG A 892 28.62 6.90 -3.45
N GLY A 893 29.63 6.15 -3.00
CA GLY A 893 30.37 5.22 -3.85
C GLY A 893 29.51 4.08 -4.39
N ALA A 894 28.48 3.66 -3.66
CA ALA A 894 27.50 2.69 -4.16
C ALA A 894 26.51 3.31 -5.17
N ALA A 895 26.17 4.60 -5.01
CA ALA A 895 25.21 5.30 -5.87
C ALA A 895 25.76 5.68 -7.26
N GLY A 896 27.08 5.82 -7.41
CA GLY A 896 27.75 6.05 -8.69
C GLY A 896 28.99 5.15 -8.78
N SER A 897 29.13 4.39 -9.88
CA SER A 897 30.20 3.41 -10.10
C SER A 897 31.55 3.89 -9.53
N TRP A 898 32.09 3.11 -8.59
CA TRP A 898 33.36 3.37 -7.90
C TRP A 898 34.43 3.87 -8.87
N PRO A 899 35.09 5.02 -8.61
CA PRO A 899 36.42 5.22 -9.17
C PRO A 899 37.28 4.03 -8.71
N GLU A 900 38.06 3.43 -9.61
CA GLU A 900 38.83 2.21 -9.37
C GLU A 900 39.47 2.15 -7.96
N GLY A 901 39.08 1.13 -7.18
CA GLY A 901 39.64 0.85 -5.86
C GLY A 901 38.78 1.32 -4.68
N LEU A 902 38.22 0.36 -3.93
CA LEU A 902 37.66 0.62 -2.60
C LEU A 902 38.74 1.22 -1.69
N PRO A 903 38.43 2.20 -0.83
CA PRO A 903 39.34 2.59 0.22
C PRO A 903 39.58 1.37 1.11
N ALA A 904 40.84 0.93 1.18
CA ALA A 904 41.27 -0.01 2.20
C ALA A 904 40.89 0.60 3.55
N GLY A 905 39.99 -0.06 4.29
CA GLY A 905 39.57 0.42 5.60
C GLY A 905 40.78 0.62 6.52
N PRO A 906 40.69 1.50 7.53
CA PRO A 906 41.77 1.65 8.51
C PRO A 906 41.98 0.28 9.18
N GLY A 907 43.20 -0.25 9.00
CA GLY A 907 43.64 -1.54 9.54
C GLY A 907 43.80 -1.56 11.05
#